data_AF-A0A1J4XX96-F1
#
_entry.id   AF-A0A1J4XX96-F1
#
_cell.length_a   1.000
_cell.length_b   1.000
_cell.length_c   1.000
_cell.angle_alpha   90.00
_cell.angle_beta   90.00
_cell.angle_gamma   90.00
#
_symmetry.space_group_name_H-M   'P 1'
#
loop_
_entity.id
_entity.type
_entity.pdbx_description
1 polymer ?
#
loop_
_entity_poly.entity_id
_entity_poly.type
_entity_poly.pdbx_seq_one_letter_code
_entity_poly.pdbx_strand_id
1 'polypeptide(L)'
;MNTTLPPPLPPEELLKRLKQDQPRLGTIKDDLAKMGQLLDRIKELDSKVAGLATHQKEQAVNAHAEHLSQTLSELNKAIANEKKTLTKVQNSVATKQSVMGRVLKSKAQRVAAETEELERVRQHAAQEQAKLEAGIKALKQRKESLSEELRGFDRQLREAQQKHQQAMAQMAAEEKQAAARLAAEQRQLEKVDKLAIAKAQKAQEQEKALQLLEKALEEQKAELDEAEHMLRAGNLTLQKDRRKWVRKLEQLKVDLAKTQSARDKAAEDVREKRDEMLGRERAIAAKEHELTRREQALADEVSGRKTREQEVAQKESALSQLEDQLERQQEKYAAWEKELAKRETTVAAREHEAAEALQKLSGRKQDIIDDLSQGIADREAELREREAELKDDLKELKTQQKQLADQESDLRNLEAELQGQEDHIKEREDALEHKVAGMLAKEKSLSQLQKDIEMAKQKLDAREQALRQAAEQEKHFLQLKKEAEQQRQDMLKNEELLQRSLETLAAREQDLKARESELASLDNQVLMHQKLLDAREKELEESEQRMQAMLQKVEQATAGVAAQEAALKKKEQDLQGIEKKKDALDTTIKTEEGKLKAMASQLADKEATLQKERRALADLRLELDERQRVLDGRDNALAEKDAEVTRVQLDIDGKLKEALELEESVKARVEQRKADAEREMSRKLDEVARLESVLKKELDDVEARERKVQRAKEAIMDIEKLEADLKRLDTIYQNKSKELELLDSHVKARQEDFRAREERMAAREQELERQLNLVLGIRDQLKPAHIPDTPAVKMGEARSAARRAHTKQHRDGSSPAASSEGPVVSHSHPSRPALSKSLRGQAKSIQAMLEQCEDYVRLGKLEDARDLYERVSAVLDTARINKAQKREFFVQASELYNEIHMGMMGE
;
A
#
# COMPACT_ATOMS: atom_id res chain seq x y z
N MET A 1 49.93 -64.80 -89.96
CA MET A 1 50.84 -65.36 -90.99
C MET A 1 51.86 -66.21 -90.22
N ASN A 2 51.70 -67.53 -90.03
CA ASN A 2 51.54 -68.60 -91.04
C ASN A 2 52.61 -68.42 -92.11
N THR A 3 53.60 -69.29 -92.32
CA THR A 3 53.50 -70.76 -92.42
C THR A 3 54.86 -71.45 -92.37
N THR A 4 54.81 -72.68 -91.88
CA THR A 4 55.67 -73.86 -92.03
C THR A 4 56.17 -74.21 -93.45
N LEU A 5 57.42 -74.75 -93.50
CA LEU A 5 57.97 -75.89 -94.29
C LEU A 5 57.91 -75.86 -95.84
N PRO A 6 58.96 -76.33 -96.58
CA PRO A 6 59.23 -77.78 -96.70
C PRO A 6 60.70 -78.25 -96.92
N PRO A 7 60.96 -79.57 -96.86
CA PRO A 7 62.22 -80.25 -97.24
C PRO A 7 62.06 -80.97 -98.61
N PRO A 8 62.91 -81.94 -98.96
CA PRO A 8 64.23 -81.84 -99.62
C PRO A 8 64.22 -82.41 -101.05
N LEU A 9 65.26 -82.14 -101.86
CA LEU A 9 65.59 -83.00 -103.01
C LEU A 9 67.12 -83.21 -103.13
N PRO A 10 67.55 -84.33 -103.76
CA PRO A 10 68.81 -85.00 -103.52
C PRO A 10 69.64 -85.06 -104.84
N PRO A 11 70.51 -86.05 -105.13
CA PRO A 11 71.93 -85.79 -105.27
C PRO A 11 72.52 -86.39 -106.56
N GLU A 12 72.84 -85.60 -107.60
CA GLU A 12 73.64 -86.21 -108.69
C GLU A 12 74.57 -85.31 -109.49
N GLU A 13 74.69 -84.01 -109.18
CA GLU A 13 75.73 -83.20 -109.87
C GLU A 13 76.50 -82.19 -109.01
N LEU A 14 76.45 -82.37 -107.69
CA LEU A 14 77.49 -81.87 -106.76
C LEU A 14 78.84 -82.62 -106.89
N LEU A 15 78.96 -83.59 -107.82
CA LEU A 15 80.22 -84.29 -108.08
C LEU A 15 80.80 -84.09 -109.48
N LYS A 16 80.22 -83.25 -110.35
CA LYS A 16 80.69 -83.08 -111.74
C LYS A 16 80.93 -81.65 -112.23
N ARG A 17 80.52 -80.60 -111.49
CA ARG A 17 80.67 -79.19 -111.94
C ARG A 17 81.78 -78.39 -111.25
N LEU A 18 82.71 -79.04 -110.56
CA LEU A 18 83.89 -78.40 -109.95
C LEU A 18 85.16 -79.26 -110.05
N LYS A 19 85.48 -79.74 -111.25
CA LYS A 19 86.85 -80.17 -111.61
C LYS A 19 87.27 -79.42 -112.88
N GLN A 20 87.75 -78.18 -112.71
CA GLN A 20 88.77 -77.54 -113.56
C GLN A 20 88.95 -76.07 -113.13
N ASP A 21 90.18 -75.78 -112.68
CA ASP A 21 90.90 -74.50 -112.79
C ASP A 21 90.39 -73.31 -111.93
N GLN A 22 90.81 -73.13 -110.66
CA GLN A 22 92.11 -72.53 -110.27
C GLN A 22 92.93 -72.02 -111.46
N PRO A 23 93.06 -70.69 -111.74
CA PRO A 23 93.57 -69.72 -110.78
C PRO A 23 93.20 -68.23 -111.05
N ARG A 24 92.50 -67.52 -110.15
CA ARG A 24 92.57 -66.04 -110.04
C ARG A 24 92.42 -65.58 -108.59
N LEU A 25 93.45 -65.84 -107.79
CA LEU A 25 93.58 -65.45 -106.39
C LEU A 25 94.39 -64.15 -106.27
N GLY A 26 93.95 -63.10 -106.97
CA GLY A 26 94.61 -61.79 -106.99
C GLY A 26 93.79 -60.64 -106.41
N THR A 27 92.45 -60.77 -106.34
CA THR A 27 91.55 -59.66 -106.01
C THR A 27 90.84 -59.80 -104.66
N ILE A 28 90.90 -60.97 -103.99
CA ILE A 28 90.21 -61.22 -102.71
C ILE A 28 90.88 -60.50 -101.53
N LYS A 29 92.15 -60.08 -101.67
CA LYS A 29 92.89 -59.45 -100.57
C LYS A 29 92.45 -58.00 -100.31
N ASP A 30 92.02 -57.28 -101.35
CA ASP A 30 91.58 -55.89 -101.23
C ASP A 30 90.12 -55.76 -100.76
N ASP A 31 89.28 -56.76 -101.06
CA ASP A 31 87.88 -56.77 -100.60
C ASP A 31 87.76 -57.21 -99.12
N LEU A 32 88.67 -58.03 -98.62
CA LEU A 32 88.75 -58.36 -97.18
C LEU A 32 89.20 -57.17 -96.32
N ALA A 33 90.06 -56.28 -96.85
CA ALA A 33 90.46 -55.06 -96.16
C ALA A 33 89.30 -54.05 -96.02
N LYS A 34 88.41 -53.97 -97.03
CA LYS A 34 87.20 -53.14 -96.99
C LYS A 34 86.13 -53.70 -96.04
N MET A 35 86.00 -55.03 -95.93
CA MET A 35 85.11 -55.63 -94.93
C MET A 35 85.58 -55.39 -93.49
N GLY A 36 86.90 -55.35 -93.25
CA GLY A 36 87.45 -54.99 -91.93
C GLY A 36 87.05 -53.57 -91.49
N GLN A 37 87.14 -52.59 -92.38
CA GLN A 37 86.73 -51.21 -92.10
C GLN A 37 85.23 -51.05 -91.88
N LEU A 38 84.40 -51.85 -92.56
CA LEU A 38 82.94 -51.85 -92.36
C LEU A 38 82.55 -52.49 -91.02
N LEU A 39 83.25 -53.54 -90.60
CA LEU A 39 83.03 -54.19 -89.30
C LEU A 39 83.40 -53.27 -88.13
N ASP A 40 84.45 -52.47 -88.25
CA ASP A 40 84.82 -51.48 -87.23
C ASP A 40 83.82 -50.32 -87.19
N ARG A 41 83.28 -49.90 -88.34
CA ARG A 41 82.22 -48.89 -88.43
C ARG A 41 80.90 -49.36 -87.79
N ILE A 42 80.56 -50.64 -87.95
CA ILE A 42 79.37 -51.24 -87.33
C ILE A 42 79.53 -51.31 -85.80
N LYS A 43 80.71 -51.68 -85.30
CA LYS A 43 80.99 -51.67 -83.84
C LYS A 43 80.96 -50.25 -83.25
N GLU A 44 81.45 -49.25 -84.00
CA GLU A 44 81.36 -47.84 -83.57
C GLU A 44 79.91 -47.35 -83.51
N LEU A 45 79.08 -47.73 -84.49
CA LEU A 45 77.66 -47.38 -84.51
C LEU A 45 76.85 -48.09 -83.42
N ASP A 46 77.12 -49.37 -83.13
CA ASP A 46 76.49 -50.06 -82.00
C ASP A 46 76.85 -49.43 -80.65
N SER A 47 78.09 -48.94 -80.48
CA SER A 47 78.48 -48.21 -79.27
C SER A 47 77.76 -46.85 -79.12
N LYS A 48 77.51 -46.16 -80.23
CA LYS A 48 76.81 -44.86 -80.24
C LYS A 48 75.30 -45.01 -80.05
N VAL A 49 74.70 -46.08 -80.58
CA VAL A 49 73.27 -46.38 -80.38
C VAL A 49 73.00 -46.84 -78.95
N ALA A 50 73.90 -47.64 -78.35
CA ALA A 50 73.81 -47.99 -76.92
C ALA A 50 74.00 -46.78 -75.99
N GLY A 51 74.88 -45.84 -76.34
CA GLY A 51 75.08 -44.58 -75.60
C GLY A 51 73.91 -43.60 -75.70
N LEU A 52 73.25 -43.48 -76.86
CA LEU A 52 72.10 -42.58 -77.03
C LEU A 52 70.82 -43.13 -76.37
N ALA A 53 70.61 -44.44 -76.38
CA ALA A 53 69.47 -45.07 -75.73
C ALA A 53 69.56 -45.06 -74.20
N THR A 54 70.77 -45.05 -73.63
CA THR A 54 71.00 -44.93 -72.18
C THR A 54 70.91 -43.47 -71.72
N HIS A 55 71.48 -42.52 -72.49
CA HIS A 55 71.47 -41.11 -72.10
C HIS A 55 70.08 -40.45 -72.21
N GLN A 56 69.25 -40.83 -73.18
CA GLN A 56 67.86 -40.33 -73.26
C GLN A 56 66.95 -40.94 -72.19
N LYS A 57 67.18 -42.21 -71.79
CA LYS A 57 66.45 -42.82 -70.67
C LYS A 57 66.86 -42.21 -69.33
N GLU A 58 68.15 -41.96 -69.10
CA GLU A 58 68.63 -41.28 -67.89
C GLU A 58 68.16 -39.83 -67.79
N GLN A 59 68.17 -39.07 -68.89
CA GLN A 59 67.65 -37.70 -68.88
C GLN A 59 66.14 -37.64 -68.64
N ALA A 60 65.36 -38.56 -69.23
CA ALA A 60 63.92 -38.64 -68.98
C ALA A 60 63.61 -39.09 -67.54
N VAL A 61 64.35 -40.06 -67.00
CA VAL A 61 64.18 -40.55 -65.62
C VAL A 61 64.62 -39.48 -64.61
N ASN A 62 65.71 -38.77 -64.85
CA ASN A 62 66.16 -37.69 -63.96
C ASN A 62 65.23 -36.47 -64.01
N ALA A 63 64.75 -36.06 -65.18
CA ALA A 63 63.75 -34.98 -65.27
C ALA A 63 62.42 -35.37 -64.58
N HIS A 64 62.00 -36.63 -64.71
CA HIS A 64 60.80 -37.11 -64.04
C HIS A 64 60.99 -37.28 -62.52
N ALA A 65 62.19 -37.63 -62.08
CA ALA A 65 62.56 -37.71 -60.66
C ALA A 65 62.69 -36.31 -60.02
N GLU A 66 63.22 -35.32 -60.73
CA GLU A 66 63.27 -33.93 -60.28
C GLU A 66 61.88 -33.32 -60.18
N HIS A 67 61.01 -33.57 -61.18
CA HIS A 67 59.61 -33.14 -61.13
C HIS A 67 58.86 -33.82 -59.97
N LEU A 68 59.07 -35.12 -59.73
CA LEU A 68 58.50 -35.83 -58.59
C LEU A 68 59.05 -35.32 -57.25
N SER A 69 60.33 -34.97 -57.18
CA SER A 69 60.93 -34.38 -55.98
C SER A 69 60.41 -32.97 -55.70
N GLN A 70 60.20 -32.15 -56.73
CA GLN A 70 59.61 -30.81 -56.60
C GLN A 70 58.14 -30.90 -56.16
N THR A 71 57.35 -31.74 -56.82
CA THR A 71 55.94 -31.96 -56.44
C THR A 71 55.81 -32.54 -55.04
N LEU A 72 56.65 -33.49 -54.63
CA LEU A 72 56.68 -33.99 -53.24
C LEU A 72 57.10 -32.92 -52.24
N SER A 73 58.03 -32.03 -52.59
CA SER A 73 58.43 -30.89 -51.75
C SER A 73 57.28 -29.88 -51.59
N GLU A 74 56.55 -29.59 -52.66
CA GLU A 74 55.38 -28.71 -52.62
C GLU A 74 54.22 -29.34 -51.84
N LEU A 75 53.98 -30.65 -52.02
CA LEU A 75 52.98 -31.39 -51.25
C LEU A 75 53.32 -31.38 -49.76
N ASN A 76 54.60 -31.59 -49.41
CA ASN A 76 55.05 -31.54 -48.01
C ASN A 76 54.93 -30.14 -47.41
N LYS A 77 55.17 -29.07 -48.20
CA LYS A 77 54.92 -27.69 -47.76
C LYS A 77 53.42 -27.41 -47.57
N ALA A 78 52.57 -27.91 -48.46
CA ALA A 78 51.12 -27.79 -48.35
C ALA A 78 50.60 -28.54 -47.10
N ILE A 79 51.04 -29.78 -46.90
CA ILE A 79 50.71 -30.58 -45.71
C ILE A 79 51.21 -29.89 -44.43
N ALA A 80 52.41 -29.32 -44.43
CA ALA A 80 52.93 -28.59 -43.26
C ALA A 80 52.12 -27.33 -42.94
N ASN A 81 51.64 -26.62 -43.98
CA ASN A 81 50.78 -25.45 -43.83
C ASN A 81 49.39 -25.83 -43.34
N GLU A 82 48.80 -26.91 -43.86
CA GLU A 82 47.54 -27.46 -43.35
C GLU A 82 47.67 -27.95 -41.91
N LYS A 83 48.78 -28.60 -41.55
CA LYS A 83 49.02 -29.01 -40.17
C LYS A 83 49.10 -27.80 -39.24
N LYS A 84 49.71 -26.70 -39.68
CA LYS A 84 49.74 -25.42 -38.94
C LYS A 84 48.35 -24.80 -38.79
N THR A 85 47.52 -24.80 -39.83
CA THR A 85 46.15 -24.28 -39.75
C THR A 85 45.28 -25.17 -38.86
N LEU A 86 45.41 -26.50 -38.97
CA LEU A 86 44.70 -27.45 -38.11
C LEU A 86 45.07 -27.27 -36.64
N THR A 87 46.35 -27.03 -36.34
CA THR A 87 46.83 -26.75 -34.97
C THR A 87 46.27 -25.42 -34.45
N LYS A 88 46.19 -24.38 -35.29
CA LYS A 88 45.54 -23.10 -34.93
C LYS A 88 44.04 -23.26 -34.67
N VAL A 89 43.34 -24.07 -35.48
CA VAL A 89 41.93 -24.37 -35.29
C VAL A 89 41.70 -25.19 -34.02
N GLN A 90 42.51 -26.22 -33.77
CA GLN A 90 42.44 -27.00 -32.53
C GLN A 90 42.69 -26.15 -31.30
N ASN A 91 43.68 -25.24 -31.33
CA ASN A 91 43.93 -24.31 -30.23
C ASN A 91 42.77 -23.33 -30.06
N SER A 92 42.18 -22.80 -31.15
CA SER A 92 41.00 -21.93 -31.09
C SER A 92 39.78 -22.65 -30.50
N VAL A 93 39.54 -23.90 -30.89
CA VAL A 93 38.46 -24.74 -30.36
C VAL A 93 38.69 -25.05 -28.87
N ALA A 94 39.91 -25.41 -28.46
CA ALA A 94 40.25 -25.62 -27.05
C ALA A 94 40.08 -24.33 -26.21
N THR A 95 40.43 -23.18 -26.78
CA THR A 95 40.26 -21.87 -26.11
C THR A 95 38.77 -21.53 -25.97
N LYS A 96 37.97 -21.74 -27.03
CA LYS A 96 36.51 -21.54 -27.00
C LYS A 96 35.82 -22.50 -26.04
N GLN A 97 36.25 -23.76 -25.98
CA GLN A 97 35.74 -24.74 -25.01
C GLN A 97 36.11 -24.37 -23.56
N SER A 98 37.31 -23.84 -23.32
CA SER A 98 37.73 -23.30 -22.00
C SER A 98 36.92 -22.07 -21.58
N VAL A 99 36.66 -21.15 -22.51
CA VAL A 99 35.84 -19.96 -22.26
C VAL A 99 34.39 -20.36 -22.00
N MET A 100 33.83 -21.27 -22.80
CA MET A 100 32.47 -21.77 -22.61
C MET A 100 32.33 -22.54 -21.29
N GLY A 101 33.33 -23.32 -20.88
CA GLY A 101 33.36 -23.96 -19.56
C GLY A 101 33.41 -22.96 -18.41
N ARG A 102 34.16 -21.85 -18.55
CA ARG A 102 34.19 -20.76 -17.55
C ARG A 102 32.88 -19.98 -17.49
N VAL A 103 32.26 -19.71 -18.64
CA VAL A 103 30.96 -19.03 -18.72
C VAL A 103 29.87 -19.89 -18.11
N LEU A 104 29.81 -21.19 -18.42
CA LEU A 104 28.84 -22.12 -17.84
C LEU A 104 29.05 -22.29 -16.33
N LYS A 105 30.30 -22.35 -15.86
CA LYS A 105 30.60 -22.41 -14.42
C LYS A 105 30.22 -21.12 -13.69
N SER A 106 30.48 -19.95 -14.28
CA SER A 106 30.06 -18.65 -13.73
C SER A 106 28.54 -18.50 -13.71
N LYS A 107 27.85 -18.99 -14.75
CA LYS A 107 26.38 -18.96 -14.82
C LYS A 107 25.76 -19.90 -13.79
N ALA A 108 26.32 -21.09 -13.58
CA ALA A 108 25.89 -22.01 -12.53
C ALA A 108 26.13 -21.43 -11.12
N GLN A 109 27.23 -20.70 -10.91
CA GLN A 109 27.51 -20.01 -9.64
C GLN A 109 26.57 -18.83 -9.39
N ARG A 110 26.20 -18.07 -10.43
CA ARG A 110 25.19 -17.00 -10.30
C ARG A 110 23.81 -17.55 -9.98
N VAL A 111 23.38 -18.60 -10.68
CA VAL A 111 22.10 -19.26 -10.40
C VAL A 111 22.07 -19.83 -8.98
N ALA A 112 23.18 -20.39 -8.49
CA ALA A 112 23.30 -20.86 -7.10
C ALA A 112 23.25 -19.71 -6.08
N ALA A 113 23.89 -18.57 -6.37
CA ALA A 113 23.83 -17.39 -5.50
C ALA A 113 22.44 -16.74 -5.48
N GLU A 114 21.78 -16.62 -6.64
CA GLU A 114 20.41 -16.10 -6.77
C GLU A 114 19.39 -17.02 -6.07
N THR A 115 19.60 -18.35 -6.09
CA THR A 115 18.73 -19.28 -5.35
C THR A 115 18.93 -19.18 -3.85
N GLU A 116 20.16 -19.03 -3.34
CA GLU A 116 20.40 -18.75 -1.92
C GLU A 116 19.82 -17.40 -1.48
N GLU A 117 19.90 -16.38 -2.32
CA GLU A 117 19.36 -15.04 -2.02
C GLU A 117 17.83 -15.05 -2.00
N LEU A 118 17.18 -15.73 -2.94
CA LEU A 118 15.73 -15.99 -2.92
C LEU A 118 15.29 -16.76 -1.67
N GLU A 119 16.11 -17.70 -1.20
CA GLU A 119 15.81 -18.49 0.00
C GLU A 119 15.98 -17.65 1.28
N ARG A 120 16.96 -16.73 1.32
CA ARG A 120 17.09 -15.72 2.40
C ARG A 120 15.93 -14.73 2.41
N VAL A 121 15.49 -14.26 1.23
CA VAL A 121 14.32 -13.38 1.10
C VAL A 121 13.05 -14.09 1.58
N ARG A 122 12.86 -15.37 1.23
CA ARG A 122 11.74 -16.19 1.74
C ARG A 122 11.78 -16.37 3.26
N GLN A 123 12.96 -16.61 3.84
CA GLN A 123 13.12 -16.74 5.29
C GLN A 123 12.85 -15.40 6.00
N HIS A 124 13.31 -14.28 5.45
CA HIS A 124 13.04 -12.95 5.99
C HIS A 124 11.55 -12.59 5.90
N ALA A 125 10.90 -12.88 4.78
CA ALA A 125 9.45 -12.69 4.61
C ALA A 125 8.65 -13.54 5.61
N ALA A 126 9.05 -14.80 5.85
CA ALA A 126 8.42 -15.66 6.85
C ALA A 126 8.62 -15.14 8.28
N GLN A 127 9.79 -14.57 8.60
CA GLN A 127 10.05 -13.95 9.90
C GLN A 127 9.23 -12.67 10.11
N GLU A 128 9.12 -11.80 9.11
CA GLU A 128 8.30 -10.60 9.18
C GLU A 128 6.81 -10.94 9.28
N GLN A 129 6.34 -11.95 8.55
CA GLN A 129 4.97 -12.46 8.68
C GLN A 129 4.69 -12.99 10.10
N ALA A 130 5.63 -13.73 10.70
CA ALA A 130 5.51 -14.18 12.09
C ALA A 130 5.51 -13.02 13.11
N LYS A 131 6.31 -11.97 12.89
CA LYS A 131 6.29 -10.75 13.72
C LYS A 131 4.97 -10.00 13.61
N LEU A 132 4.41 -9.89 12.41
CA LEU A 132 3.10 -9.27 12.18
C LEU A 132 1.98 -10.06 12.86
N GLU A 133 1.98 -11.39 12.75
CA GLU A 133 1.02 -12.24 13.45
C GLU A 133 1.13 -12.12 14.98
N ALA A 134 2.35 -12.05 15.51
CA ALA A 134 2.59 -11.81 16.93
C ALA A 134 2.10 -10.41 17.37
N GLY A 135 2.34 -9.38 16.57
CA GLY A 135 1.85 -8.02 16.80
C GLY A 135 0.32 -7.94 16.81
N ILE A 136 -0.34 -8.58 15.84
CA ILE A 136 -1.81 -8.66 15.78
C ILE A 136 -2.37 -9.39 17.02
N LYS A 137 -1.71 -10.45 17.47
CA LYS A 137 -2.12 -11.19 18.67
C LYS A 137 -1.97 -10.36 19.94
N ALA A 138 -0.87 -9.60 20.07
CA ALA A 138 -0.65 -8.67 21.18
C ALA A 138 -1.67 -7.52 21.19
N LEU A 139 -2.03 -6.98 20.01
CA LEU A 139 -3.06 -5.93 19.89
C LEU A 139 -4.45 -6.45 20.25
N LYS A 140 -4.79 -7.70 19.91
CA LYS A 140 -6.05 -8.34 20.35
C LYS A 140 -6.11 -8.47 21.88
N GLN A 141 -5.04 -8.95 22.50
CA GLN A 141 -4.95 -9.05 23.96
C GLN A 141 -5.03 -7.68 24.66
N ARG A 142 -4.36 -6.66 24.09
CA ARG A 142 -4.44 -5.28 24.59
C ARG A 142 -5.87 -4.74 24.51
N LYS A 143 -6.57 -4.97 23.40
CA LYS A 143 -7.98 -4.59 23.21
C LYS A 143 -8.90 -5.26 24.22
N GLU A 144 -8.68 -6.53 24.51
CA GLU A 144 -9.42 -7.28 25.55
C GLU A 144 -9.15 -6.71 26.95
N SER A 145 -7.89 -6.42 27.30
CA SER A 145 -7.54 -5.80 28.60
C SER A 145 -8.17 -4.42 28.79
N LEU A 146 -8.13 -3.57 27.77
CA LEU A 146 -8.77 -2.25 27.80
C LEU A 146 -10.29 -2.35 27.90
N SER A 147 -10.88 -3.37 27.27
CA SER A 147 -12.32 -3.63 27.38
C SER A 147 -12.70 -4.07 28.80
N GLU A 148 -11.85 -4.81 29.49
CA GLU A 148 -12.06 -5.19 30.89
C GLU A 148 -11.86 -4.01 31.86
N GLU A 149 -10.87 -3.16 31.62
CA GLU A 149 -10.66 -1.92 32.38
C GLU A 149 -11.87 -0.97 32.24
N LEU A 150 -12.39 -0.78 31.02
CA LEU A 150 -13.60 0.01 30.78
C LEU A 150 -14.83 -0.56 31.49
N ARG A 151 -15.00 -1.89 31.51
CA ARG A 151 -16.05 -2.54 32.33
C ARG A 151 -15.81 -2.38 33.83
N GLY A 152 -14.57 -2.19 34.26
CA GLY A 152 -14.20 -1.86 35.63
C GLY A 152 -14.65 -0.45 36.00
N PHE A 153 -14.34 0.54 35.15
CA PHE A 153 -14.78 1.93 35.32
C PHE A 153 -16.31 2.07 35.31
N ASP A 154 -17.00 1.39 34.40
CA ASP A 154 -18.47 1.38 34.37
C ASP A 154 -19.08 0.80 35.66
N ARG A 155 -18.45 -0.21 36.25
CA ARG A 155 -18.89 -0.76 37.54
C ARG A 155 -18.67 0.23 38.68
N GLN A 156 -17.50 0.86 38.75
CA GLN A 156 -17.19 1.89 39.75
C GLN A 156 -18.12 3.10 39.64
N LEU A 157 -18.44 3.52 38.41
CA LEU A 157 -19.35 4.64 38.16
C LEU A 157 -20.78 4.30 38.63
N ARG A 158 -21.28 3.09 38.34
CA ARG A 158 -22.58 2.63 38.82
C ARG A 158 -22.63 2.51 40.34
N GLU A 159 -21.57 2.00 40.97
CA GLU A 159 -21.48 1.94 42.43
C GLU A 159 -21.45 3.34 43.06
N ALA A 160 -20.73 4.29 42.47
CA ALA A 160 -20.72 5.68 42.92
C ALA A 160 -22.09 6.35 42.77
N GLN A 161 -22.77 6.14 41.64
CA GLN A 161 -24.13 6.63 41.40
C GLN A 161 -25.14 6.00 42.37
N GLN A 162 -25.03 4.71 42.65
CA GLN A 162 -25.90 4.03 43.61
C GLN A 162 -25.68 4.53 45.05
N LYS A 163 -24.42 4.75 45.46
CA LYS A 163 -24.10 5.35 46.77
C LYS A 163 -24.62 6.78 46.88
N HIS A 164 -24.51 7.57 45.81
CA HIS A 164 -25.06 8.94 45.77
C HIS A 164 -26.59 8.93 45.89
N GLN A 165 -27.28 8.04 45.19
CA GLN A 165 -28.73 7.87 45.31
C GLN A 165 -29.16 7.42 46.72
N GLN A 166 -28.39 6.53 47.36
CA GLN A 166 -28.62 6.11 48.73
C GLN A 166 -28.43 7.27 49.73
N ALA A 167 -27.38 8.08 49.55
CA ALA A 167 -27.15 9.26 50.38
C ALA A 167 -28.27 10.32 50.22
N MET A 168 -28.73 10.56 48.98
CA MET A 168 -29.86 11.46 48.72
C MET A 168 -31.16 10.94 49.34
N ALA A 169 -31.40 9.63 49.30
CA ALA A 169 -32.56 9.01 49.96
C ALA A 169 -32.48 9.10 51.49
N GLN A 170 -31.28 8.98 52.07
CA GLN A 170 -31.05 9.16 53.51
C GLN A 170 -31.30 10.61 53.95
N MET A 171 -30.75 11.60 53.22
CA MET A 171 -30.99 13.01 53.51
C MET A 171 -32.48 13.37 53.41
N ALA A 172 -33.18 12.88 52.39
CA ALA A 172 -34.62 13.09 52.26
C ALA A 172 -35.43 12.44 53.40
N ALA A 173 -34.98 11.29 53.92
CA ALA A 173 -35.60 10.64 55.06
C ALA A 173 -35.35 11.42 56.37
N GLU A 174 -34.15 11.95 56.56
CA GLU A 174 -33.79 12.79 57.70
C GLU A 174 -34.54 14.12 57.69
N GLU A 175 -34.67 14.76 56.52
CA GLU A 175 -35.46 15.98 56.34
C GLU A 175 -36.94 15.74 56.66
N LYS A 176 -37.50 14.60 56.23
CA LYS A 176 -38.87 14.19 56.59
C LYS A 176 -39.03 13.94 58.09
N GLN A 177 -38.02 13.38 58.76
CA GLN A 177 -38.03 13.21 60.22
C GLN A 177 -37.90 14.54 60.96
N ALA A 178 -37.06 15.46 60.48
CA ALA A 178 -36.91 16.80 61.03
C ALA A 178 -38.21 17.60 60.90
N ALA A 179 -38.86 17.55 59.74
CA ALA A 179 -40.16 18.17 59.51
C ALA A 179 -41.25 17.59 60.44
N ALA A 180 -41.24 16.28 60.68
CA ALA A 180 -42.16 15.63 61.62
C ALA A 180 -41.92 16.05 63.08
N ARG A 181 -40.66 16.23 63.50
CA ARG A 181 -40.31 16.74 64.83
C ARG A 181 -40.76 18.20 65.01
N LEU A 182 -40.52 19.05 64.01
CA LEU A 182 -40.91 20.45 64.03
C LEU A 182 -42.45 20.59 64.10
N ALA A 183 -43.19 19.77 63.36
CA ALA A 183 -44.65 19.71 63.43
C ALA A 183 -45.15 19.20 64.80
N ALA A 184 -44.41 18.31 65.47
CA ALA A 184 -44.76 17.84 66.81
C ALA A 184 -44.51 18.91 67.88
N GLU A 185 -43.41 19.68 67.78
CA GLU A 185 -43.13 20.82 68.66
C GLU A 185 -44.14 21.95 68.49
N GLN A 186 -44.54 22.28 67.25
CA GLN A 186 -45.59 23.26 67.00
C GLN A 186 -46.93 22.87 67.65
N ARG A 187 -47.29 21.57 67.62
CA ARG A 187 -48.47 21.06 68.32
C ARG A 187 -48.35 21.10 69.85
N GLN A 188 -47.14 21.01 70.40
CA GLN A 188 -46.88 21.18 71.83
C GLN A 188 -47.04 22.65 72.24
N LEU A 189 -46.49 23.57 71.44
CA LEU A 189 -46.63 25.02 71.64
C LEU A 189 -48.09 25.46 71.58
N GLU A 190 -48.88 24.99 70.60
CA GLU A 190 -50.32 25.30 70.55
C GLU A 190 -51.10 24.79 71.78
N LYS A 191 -50.68 23.68 72.40
CA LYS A 191 -51.28 23.20 73.65
C LYS A 191 -50.92 24.10 74.83
N VAL A 192 -49.68 24.59 74.88
CA VAL A 192 -49.22 25.55 75.90
C VAL A 192 -49.98 26.88 75.78
N ASP A 193 -50.17 27.38 74.56
CA ASP A 193 -50.93 28.62 74.32
C ASP A 193 -52.41 28.47 74.70
N LYS A 194 -53.04 27.33 74.38
CA LYS A 194 -54.42 27.04 74.81
C LYS A 194 -54.54 26.94 76.33
N LEU A 195 -53.54 26.39 77.02
CA LEU A 195 -53.49 26.34 78.49
C LEU A 195 -53.22 27.72 79.12
N ALA A 196 -52.41 28.55 78.48
CA ALA A 196 -52.15 29.92 78.92
C ALA A 196 -53.40 30.80 78.80
N ILE A 197 -54.14 30.69 77.69
CA ILE A 197 -55.42 31.39 77.49
C ILE A 197 -56.47 30.94 78.51
N ALA A 198 -56.57 29.63 78.78
CA ALA A 198 -57.49 29.11 79.79
C ALA A 198 -57.15 29.58 81.22
N LYS A 199 -55.85 29.69 81.57
CA LYS A 199 -55.41 30.23 82.86
C LYS A 199 -55.66 31.73 82.99
N ALA A 200 -55.48 32.50 81.91
CA ALA A 200 -55.76 33.93 81.89
C ALA A 200 -57.26 34.23 82.08
N GLN A 201 -58.13 33.43 81.47
CA GLN A 201 -59.58 33.55 81.64
C GLN A 201 -60.02 33.25 83.09
N LYS A 202 -59.43 32.21 83.71
CA LYS A 202 -59.71 31.87 85.12
C LYS A 202 -59.21 32.94 86.10
N ALA A 203 -58.07 33.58 85.80
CA ALA A 203 -57.56 34.70 86.60
C ALA A 203 -58.47 35.94 86.50
N GLN A 204 -59.00 36.22 85.31
CA GLN A 204 -59.94 37.33 85.09
C GLN A 204 -61.28 37.12 85.81
N GLU A 205 -61.76 35.88 85.93
CA GLU A 205 -62.95 35.54 86.72
C GLU A 205 -62.70 35.69 88.23
N GLN A 206 -61.50 35.34 88.70
CA GLN A 206 -61.10 35.53 90.11
C GLN A 206 -60.97 37.02 90.48
N GLU A 207 -60.47 37.84 89.56
CA GLU A 207 -60.36 39.30 89.76
C GLU A 207 -61.74 39.98 89.85
N LYS A 208 -62.71 39.55 89.03
CA LYS A 208 -64.11 40.01 89.14
C LYS A 208 -64.77 39.60 90.46
N ALA A 209 -64.43 38.42 91.00
CA ALA A 209 -64.94 37.97 92.29
C ALA A 209 -64.35 38.78 93.46
N LEU A 210 -63.07 39.18 93.37
CA LEU A 210 -62.41 40.04 94.35
C LEU A 210 -62.97 41.47 94.35
N GLN A 211 -63.26 42.04 93.17
CA GLN A 211 -63.88 43.37 93.06
C GLN A 211 -65.29 43.43 93.66
N LEU A 212 -66.05 42.32 93.64
CA LEU A 212 -67.35 42.23 94.30
C LEU A 212 -67.23 42.12 95.83
N LEU A 213 -66.18 41.47 96.33
CA LEU A 213 -65.91 41.36 97.76
C LEU A 213 -65.39 42.67 98.36
N GLU A 214 -64.55 43.41 97.65
CA GLU A 214 -64.07 44.74 98.11
C GLU A 214 -65.22 45.75 98.23
N LYS A 215 -66.18 45.72 97.30
CA LYS A 215 -67.37 46.58 97.35
C LYS A 215 -68.27 46.28 98.56
N ALA A 216 -68.42 45.00 98.93
CA ALA A 216 -69.17 44.61 100.12
C ALA A 216 -68.45 44.97 101.44
N LEU A 217 -67.13 45.06 101.41
CA LEU A 217 -66.30 45.37 102.59
C LEU A 217 -66.21 46.89 102.85
N GLU A 218 -66.36 47.72 101.82
CA GLU A 218 -66.54 49.18 101.97
C GLU A 218 -67.93 49.54 102.52
N GLU A 219 -68.99 48.82 102.14
CA GLU A 219 -70.34 49.03 102.69
C GLU A 219 -70.41 48.71 104.20
N GLN A 220 -69.71 47.67 104.69
CA GLN A 220 -69.66 47.36 106.12
C GLN A 220 -68.78 48.31 106.95
N LYS A 221 -67.84 49.02 106.33
CA LYS A 221 -67.01 50.02 107.04
C LYS A 221 -67.78 51.33 107.29
N ALA A 222 -68.75 51.68 106.44
CA ALA A 222 -69.60 52.85 106.62
C ALA A 222 -70.57 52.71 107.82
N GLU A 223 -71.03 51.49 108.13
CA GLU A 223 -71.92 51.22 109.27
C GLU A 223 -71.19 51.22 110.63
N LEU A 224 -69.87 50.99 110.63
CA LEU A 224 -69.06 50.96 111.86
C LEU A 224 -68.71 52.38 112.36
N ASP A 225 -68.51 53.33 111.43
CA ASP A 225 -68.20 54.73 111.76
C ASP A 225 -69.43 55.51 112.29
N GLU A 226 -70.66 55.05 112.03
CA GLU A 226 -71.91 55.60 112.61
C GLU A 226 -72.17 55.13 114.05
N ALA A 227 -71.63 53.97 114.46
CA ALA A 227 -71.80 53.43 115.82
C ALA A 227 -70.84 54.03 116.86
N GLU A 228 -69.65 54.47 116.44
CA GLU A 228 -68.64 55.06 117.34
C GLU A 228 -68.95 56.51 117.77
N HIS A 229 -69.83 57.21 117.05
CA HIS A 229 -70.17 58.61 117.32
C HIS A 229 -71.25 58.80 118.42
N MET A 230 -71.88 57.71 118.90
CA MET A 230 -72.96 57.74 119.90
C MET A 230 -72.54 57.37 121.35
N LEU A 231 -71.27 56.98 121.59
CA LEU A 231 -70.82 56.47 122.90
C LEU A 231 -69.82 57.37 123.66
N ARG A 232 -69.61 58.63 123.24
CA ARG A 232 -68.75 59.61 123.94
C ARG A 232 -69.46 60.91 124.34
N ALA A 233 -70.58 60.82 125.07
CA ALA A 233 -71.21 61.97 125.74
C ALA A 233 -71.54 61.63 127.21
N GLY A 234 -70.50 61.70 128.05
CA GLY A 234 -70.59 61.57 129.50
C GLY A 234 -71.07 62.86 130.17
N ASN A 235 -72.22 62.79 130.81
CA ASN A 235 -72.35 62.90 132.28
C ASN A 235 -71.38 63.87 132.98
N LEU A 236 -71.84 65.08 133.33
CA LEU A 236 -71.55 65.73 134.62
C LEU A 236 -72.45 66.95 134.86
N THR A 237 -73.25 66.95 135.94
CA THR A 237 -73.60 68.20 136.65
C THR A 237 -73.54 67.97 138.16
N LEU A 238 -72.67 68.78 138.79
CA LEU A 238 -72.28 68.76 140.19
C LEU A 238 -73.21 69.63 141.06
N GLN A 239 -73.38 69.17 142.30
CA GLN A 239 -73.33 69.96 143.54
C GLN A 239 -74.27 71.15 143.72
N LYS A 240 -75.25 70.96 144.60
CA LYS A 240 -75.75 71.86 145.67
C LYS A 240 -76.77 71.00 146.43
N ASP A 241 -76.49 70.40 147.59
CA ASP A 241 -76.30 71.12 148.83
C ASP A 241 -75.48 70.32 149.85
N ARG A 242 -74.24 70.77 149.92
CA ARG A 242 -73.47 70.88 151.15
C ARG A 242 -74.36 71.51 152.21
N ARG A 243 -74.52 70.81 153.34
CA ARG A 243 -74.83 71.28 154.70
C ARG A 243 -76.21 70.77 155.10
N LYS A 244 -76.34 69.96 156.13
CA LYS A 244 -75.54 69.82 157.34
C LYS A 244 -76.23 68.68 158.11
N TRP A 245 -75.52 68.04 159.02
CA TRP A 245 -76.11 67.31 160.16
C TRP A 245 -76.54 65.82 160.07
N VAL A 246 -76.47 65.11 158.94
CA VAL A 246 -76.47 63.61 159.01
C VAL A 246 -75.04 63.02 158.99
N ARG A 247 -74.06 63.91 158.84
CA ARG A 247 -72.59 63.71 158.86
C ARG A 247 -71.96 63.04 160.09
N LYS A 248 -72.69 62.26 160.89
CA LYS A 248 -72.11 61.54 162.03
C LYS A 248 -72.57 60.10 162.20
N LEU A 249 -73.64 59.66 161.51
CA LEU A 249 -74.09 58.26 161.51
C LEU A 249 -73.66 57.49 160.25
N GLU A 250 -73.48 58.17 159.11
CA GLU A 250 -72.92 57.57 157.88
C GLU A 250 -71.41 57.23 157.96
N GLN A 251 -70.65 57.90 158.84
CA GLN A 251 -69.19 57.78 158.89
C GLN A 251 -68.73 56.38 159.31
N LEU A 252 -69.50 55.66 160.12
CA LEU A 252 -69.16 54.29 160.57
C LEU A 252 -69.65 53.18 159.62
N LYS A 253 -70.55 53.47 158.68
CA LYS A 253 -70.96 52.52 157.62
C LYS A 253 -70.06 52.62 156.38
N VAL A 254 -69.52 53.81 156.11
CA VAL A 254 -68.58 54.07 155.00
C VAL A 254 -67.21 53.41 155.23
N ASP A 255 -66.75 53.27 156.47
CA ASP A 255 -65.45 52.65 156.74
C ASP A 255 -65.48 51.12 156.56
N LEU A 256 -66.66 50.47 156.68
CA LEU A 256 -66.86 49.05 156.33
C LEU A 256 -66.94 48.83 154.79
N ALA A 257 -67.59 49.75 154.06
CA ALA A 257 -67.67 49.70 152.59
C ALA A 257 -66.32 50.02 151.91
N LYS A 258 -65.48 50.87 152.52
CA LYS A 258 -64.11 51.14 152.04
C LYS A 258 -63.19 49.93 152.16
N THR A 259 -63.34 49.10 153.19
CA THR A 259 -62.59 47.84 153.30
C THR A 259 -63.05 46.77 152.31
N GLN A 260 -64.30 46.83 151.83
CA GLN A 260 -64.82 45.94 150.79
C GLN A 260 -64.40 46.40 149.38
N SER A 261 -64.47 47.69 149.07
CA SER A 261 -63.98 48.25 147.80
C SER A 261 -62.45 48.13 147.63
N ALA A 262 -61.67 48.25 148.71
CA ALA A 262 -60.23 47.99 148.66
C ALA A 262 -59.91 46.50 148.41
N ARG A 263 -60.79 45.59 148.83
CA ARG A 263 -60.66 44.15 148.60
C ARG A 263 -61.00 43.77 147.17
N ASP A 264 -62.03 44.37 146.59
CA ASP A 264 -62.43 44.14 145.19
C ASP A 264 -61.40 44.73 144.22
N LYS A 265 -60.83 45.90 144.54
CA LYS A 265 -59.73 46.49 143.76
C LYS A 265 -58.45 45.65 143.85
N ALA A 266 -58.12 45.11 145.02
CA ALA A 266 -56.99 44.18 145.16
C ALA A 266 -57.24 42.84 144.43
N ALA A 267 -58.49 42.38 144.34
CA ALA A 267 -58.84 41.19 143.57
C ALA A 267 -58.76 41.41 142.05
N GLU A 268 -59.08 42.63 141.60
CA GLU A 268 -58.95 43.05 140.20
C GLU A 268 -57.48 43.23 139.78
N ASP A 269 -56.66 43.88 140.62
CA ASP A 269 -55.20 43.98 140.41
C ASP A 269 -54.52 42.58 140.36
N VAL A 270 -55.05 41.61 141.11
CA VAL A 270 -54.58 40.21 141.07
C VAL A 270 -55.03 39.48 139.81
N ARG A 271 -56.24 39.78 139.27
CA ARG A 271 -56.69 39.24 137.98
C ARG A 271 -55.89 39.84 136.83
N GLU A 272 -55.65 41.14 136.82
CA GLU A 272 -54.84 41.81 135.81
C GLU A 272 -53.40 41.26 135.81
N LYS A 273 -52.78 41.10 136.99
CA LYS A 273 -51.46 40.44 137.09
C LYS A 273 -51.49 38.98 136.64
N ARG A 274 -52.58 38.24 136.88
CA ARG A 274 -52.73 36.86 136.39
C ARG A 274 -52.84 36.85 134.86
N ASP A 275 -53.59 37.76 134.27
CA ASP A 275 -53.75 37.85 132.82
C ASP A 275 -52.46 38.33 132.14
N GLU A 276 -51.70 39.24 132.77
CA GLU A 276 -50.35 39.59 132.33
C GLU A 276 -49.39 38.39 132.43
N MET A 277 -49.45 37.61 133.50
CA MET A 277 -48.64 36.40 133.65
C MET A 277 -48.99 35.36 132.59
N LEU A 278 -50.29 35.13 132.33
CA LEU A 278 -50.75 34.25 131.25
C LEU A 278 -50.34 34.78 129.86
N GLY A 279 -50.34 36.11 129.67
CA GLY A 279 -49.82 36.75 128.47
C GLY A 279 -48.31 36.53 128.28
N ARG A 280 -47.54 36.62 129.37
CA ARG A 280 -46.09 36.30 129.37
C ARG A 280 -45.85 34.82 129.13
N GLU A 281 -46.63 33.92 129.72
CA GLU A 281 -46.53 32.47 129.47
C GLU A 281 -46.81 32.13 128.01
N ARG A 282 -47.83 32.73 127.40
CA ARG A 282 -48.09 32.58 125.95
C ARG A 282 -46.96 33.14 125.10
N ALA A 283 -46.38 34.28 125.47
CA ALA A 283 -45.25 34.86 124.76
C ALA A 283 -43.96 34.01 124.90
N ILE A 284 -43.75 33.38 126.06
CA ILE A 284 -42.66 32.43 126.29
C ILE A 284 -42.87 31.18 125.44
N ALA A 285 -44.07 30.59 125.46
CA ALA A 285 -44.39 29.43 124.62
C ALA A 285 -44.25 29.71 123.12
N ALA A 286 -44.62 30.92 122.66
CA ALA A 286 -44.40 31.35 121.28
C ALA A 286 -42.91 31.45 120.93
N LYS A 287 -42.09 31.99 121.84
CA LYS A 287 -40.63 32.06 121.66
C LYS A 287 -39.99 30.68 121.70
N GLU A 288 -40.47 29.77 122.53
CA GLU A 288 -40.01 28.37 122.55
C GLU A 288 -40.28 27.69 121.21
N HIS A 289 -41.49 27.84 120.65
CA HIS A 289 -41.80 27.33 119.31
C HIS A 289 -40.95 27.97 118.19
N GLU A 290 -40.63 29.27 118.29
CA GLU A 290 -39.73 29.94 117.35
C GLU A 290 -38.31 29.41 117.46
N LEU A 291 -37.83 29.14 118.68
CA LEU A 291 -36.53 28.52 118.92
C LEU A 291 -36.48 27.10 118.34
N THR A 292 -37.51 26.28 118.54
CA THR A 292 -37.55 24.92 117.96
C THR A 292 -37.51 24.98 116.43
N ARG A 293 -38.23 25.93 115.81
CA ARG A 293 -38.17 26.14 114.35
C ARG A 293 -36.80 26.58 113.87
N ARG A 294 -36.10 27.44 114.62
CA ARG A 294 -34.72 27.84 114.30
C ARG A 294 -33.74 26.70 114.44
N GLU A 295 -33.86 25.88 115.48
CA GLU A 295 -33.04 24.68 115.65
C GLU A 295 -33.23 23.70 114.49
N GLN A 296 -34.47 23.51 114.05
CA GLN A 296 -34.79 22.63 112.93
C GLN A 296 -34.26 23.19 111.60
N ALA A 297 -34.40 24.50 111.36
CA ALA A 297 -33.81 25.15 110.18
C ALA A 297 -32.27 25.09 110.17
N LEU A 298 -31.62 25.23 111.33
CA LEU A 298 -30.17 25.07 111.45
C LEU A 298 -29.74 23.62 111.21
N ALA A 299 -30.50 22.63 111.67
CA ALA A 299 -30.24 21.22 111.37
C ALA A 299 -30.33 20.95 109.86
N ASP A 300 -31.32 21.52 109.18
CA ASP A 300 -31.47 21.43 107.73
C ASP A 300 -30.31 22.12 107.00
N GLU A 301 -29.87 23.30 107.45
CA GLU A 301 -28.69 23.98 106.88
C GLU A 301 -27.40 23.18 107.06
N VAL A 302 -27.19 22.57 108.22
CA VAL A 302 -26.03 21.71 108.49
C VAL A 302 -26.06 20.48 107.59
N SER A 303 -27.23 19.88 107.38
CA SER A 303 -27.39 18.77 106.44
C SER A 303 -27.07 19.20 105.00
N GLY A 304 -27.55 20.37 104.58
CA GLY A 304 -27.27 20.94 103.26
C GLY A 304 -25.80 21.29 103.04
N ARG A 305 -25.08 21.75 104.08
CA ARG A 305 -23.63 21.96 104.02
C ARG A 305 -22.88 20.65 103.82
N LYS A 306 -23.26 19.59 104.53
CA LYS A 306 -22.65 18.26 104.39
C LYS A 306 -22.82 17.70 102.98
N THR A 307 -23.99 17.90 102.35
CA THR A 307 -24.20 17.49 100.95
C THR A 307 -23.32 18.29 99.99
N ARG A 308 -23.19 19.61 100.20
CA ARG A 308 -22.31 20.46 99.38
C ARG A 308 -20.83 20.09 99.54
N GLU A 309 -20.39 19.76 100.75
CA GLU A 309 -19.02 19.27 100.98
C GLU A 309 -18.73 17.97 100.21
N GLN A 310 -19.70 17.05 100.15
CA GLN A 310 -19.58 15.84 99.34
C GLN A 310 -19.53 16.14 97.83
N GLU A 311 -20.34 17.09 97.34
CA GLU A 311 -20.29 17.53 95.94
C GLU A 311 -18.97 18.20 95.59
N VAL A 312 -18.40 19.00 96.49
CA VAL A 312 -17.09 19.62 96.30
C VAL A 312 -16.01 18.54 96.23
N ALA A 313 -16.01 17.57 97.15
CA ALA A 313 -15.05 16.46 97.12
C ALA A 313 -15.15 15.63 95.83
N GLN A 314 -16.37 15.42 95.31
CA GLN A 314 -16.57 14.76 94.02
C GLN A 314 -16.01 15.58 92.85
N LYS A 315 -16.25 16.90 92.84
CA LYS A 315 -15.69 17.80 91.81
C LYS A 315 -14.17 17.87 91.86
N GLU A 316 -13.58 17.91 93.04
CA GLU A 316 -12.12 17.86 93.21
C GLU A 316 -11.54 16.55 92.66
N SER A 317 -12.20 15.41 92.89
CA SER A 317 -11.76 14.14 92.32
C SER A 317 -11.86 14.10 90.79
N ALA A 318 -12.90 14.73 90.21
CA ALA A 318 -13.07 14.81 88.76
C ALA A 318 -12.04 15.74 88.12
N LEU A 319 -11.71 16.86 88.78
CA LEU A 319 -10.65 17.77 88.34
C LEU A 319 -9.29 17.07 88.34
N SER A 320 -8.95 16.34 89.39
CA SER A 320 -7.70 15.56 89.44
C SER A 320 -7.63 14.53 88.30
N GLN A 321 -8.73 13.87 87.95
CA GLN A 321 -8.76 12.95 86.80
C GLN A 321 -8.58 13.66 85.46
N LEU A 322 -9.12 14.88 85.31
CA LEU A 322 -8.94 15.68 84.10
C LEU A 322 -7.50 16.20 83.98
N GLU A 323 -6.87 16.57 85.09
CA GLU A 323 -5.45 16.95 85.13
C GLU A 323 -4.56 15.79 84.68
N ASP A 324 -4.77 14.58 85.21
CA ASP A 324 -4.05 13.37 84.76
C ASP A 324 -4.28 13.08 83.27
N GLN A 325 -5.48 13.30 82.75
CA GLN A 325 -5.77 13.13 81.32
C GLN A 325 -5.04 14.17 80.47
N LEU A 326 -5.00 15.42 80.91
CA LEU A 326 -4.32 16.50 80.21
C LEU A 326 -2.81 16.24 80.17
N GLU A 327 -2.21 15.80 81.27
CA GLU A 327 -0.79 15.44 81.34
C GLU A 327 -0.46 14.29 80.36
N ARG A 328 -1.29 13.25 80.32
CA ARG A 328 -1.14 12.16 79.33
C ARG A 328 -1.28 12.63 77.88
N GLN A 329 -2.12 13.62 77.61
CA GLN A 329 -2.23 14.20 76.27
C GLN A 329 -0.98 15.01 75.93
N GLN A 330 -0.46 15.80 76.88
CA GLN A 330 0.79 16.55 76.70
C GLN A 330 1.98 15.62 76.42
N GLU A 331 2.07 14.48 77.11
CA GLU A 331 3.09 13.46 76.83
C GLU A 331 2.97 12.87 75.42
N LYS A 332 1.74 12.64 74.94
CA LYS A 332 1.50 12.17 73.55
C LYS A 332 1.92 13.21 72.52
N TYR A 333 1.60 14.48 72.74
CA TYR A 333 2.02 15.55 71.84
C TYR A 333 3.55 15.68 71.80
N ALA A 334 4.22 15.64 72.95
CA ALA A 334 5.68 15.66 73.02
C ALA A 334 6.32 14.44 72.32
N ALA A 335 5.67 13.27 72.35
CA ALA A 335 6.11 12.09 71.62
C ALA A 335 5.93 12.26 70.10
N TRP A 336 4.81 12.83 69.65
CA TRP A 336 4.57 13.13 68.24
C TRP A 336 5.53 14.18 67.70
N GLU A 337 5.85 15.23 68.47
CA GLU A 337 6.86 16.23 68.08
C GLU A 337 8.23 15.57 67.85
N LYS A 338 8.64 14.65 68.75
CA LYS A 338 9.89 13.89 68.58
C LYS A 338 9.85 12.99 67.35
N GLU A 339 8.70 12.39 67.02
CA GLU A 339 8.56 11.57 65.82
C GLU A 339 8.55 12.41 64.54
N LEU A 340 7.92 13.58 64.59
CA LEU A 340 7.90 14.54 63.49
C LEU A 340 9.33 15.02 63.17
N ALA A 341 10.11 15.41 64.18
CA ALA A 341 11.51 15.79 64.01
C ALA A 341 12.37 14.65 63.40
N LYS A 342 12.11 13.39 63.77
CA LYS A 342 12.76 12.23 63.14
C LYS A 342 12.35 12.05 61.68
N ARG A 343 11.08 12.30 61.34
CA ARG A 343 10.61 12.24 59.95
C ARG A 343 11.21 13.36 59.12
N GLU A 344 11.26 14.58 59.63
CA GLU A 344 11.87 15.74 58.97
C GLU A 344 13.35 15.49 58.65
N THR A 345 14.13 14.97 59.61
CA THR A 345 15.53 14.61 59.37
C THR A 345 15.68 13.49 58.32
N THR A 346 14.75 12.53 58.28
CA THR A 346 14.75 11.46 57.27
C THR A 346 14.38 11.98 55.88
N VAL A 347 13.45 12.92 55.79
CA VAL A 347 13.06 13.58 54.54
C VAL A 347 14.22 14.41 54.01
N ALA A 348 14.86 15.22 54.85
CA ALA A 348 16.03 16.00 54.47
C ALA A 348 17.20 15.13 53.96
N ALA A 349 17.43 13.97 54.58
CA ALA A 349 18.43 13.01 54.10
C ALA A 349 18.08 12.44 52.71
N ARG A 350 16.80 12.10 52.48
CA ARG A 350 16.33 11.62 51.17
C ARG A 350 16.38 12.69 50.09
N GLU A 351 16.08 13.94 50.44
CA GLU A 351 16.20 15.08 49.52
C GLU A 351 17.66 15.28 49.09
N HIS A 352 18.60 15.16 50.04
CA HIS A 352 20.03 15.20 49.74
C HIS A 352 20.47 14.04 48.84
N GLU A 353 20.05 12.80 49.12
CA GLU A 353 20.34 11.64 48.26
C GLU A 353 19.75 11.80 46.85
N ALA A 354 18.53 12.32 46.74
CA ALA A 354 17.89 12.60 45.46
C ALA A 354 18.64 13.68 44.67
N ALA A 355 19.11 14.74 45.34
CA ALA A 355 19.92 15.79 44.72
C ALA A 355 21.26 15.25 44.19
N GLU A 356 21.96 14.40 44.95
CA GLU A 356 23.17 13.73 44.48
C GLU A 356 22.91 12.79 43.30
N ALA A 357 21.80 12.04 43.32
CA ALA A 357 21.42 11.16 42.22
C ALA A 357 21.14 11.95 40.94
N LEU A 358 20.45 13.09 41.05
CA LEU A 358 20.22 14.00 39.93
C LEU A 358 21.51 14.59 39.38
N GLN A 359 22.46 14.95 40.24
CA GLN A 359 23.77 15.44 39.81
C GLN A 359 24.55 14.36 39.04
N LYS A 360 24.54 13.11 39.53
CA LYS A 360 25.18 11.96 38.85
C LYS A 360 24.52 11.65 37.50
N LEU A 361 23.20 11.73 37.42
CA LEU A 361 22.45 11.56 36.17
C LEU A 361 22.77 12.68 35.17
N SER A 362 22.90 13.91 35.65
CA SER A 362 23.32 15.04 34.81
C SER A 362 24.73 14.85 34.26
N GLY A 363 25.67 14.38 35.09
CA GLY A 363 27.04 14.05 34.63
C GLY A 363 27.04 12.97 33.56
N ARG A 364 26.36 11.84 33.81
CA ARG A 364 26.23 10.75 32.82
C ARG A 364 25.55 11.19 31.53
N LYS A 365 24.56 12.07 31.62
CA LYS A 365 23.89 12.64 30.44
C LYS A 365 24.88 13.44 29.61
N GLN A 366 25.75 14.23 30.24
CA GLN A 366 26.78 14.98 29.54
C GLN A 366 27.81 14.05 28.90
N ASP A 367 28.29 13.03 29.62
CA ASP A 367 29.24 12.04 29.08
C ASP A 367 28.67 11.34 27.83
N ILE A 368 27.40 10.93 27.87
CA ILE A 368 26.71 10.33 26.71
C ILE A 368 26.60 11.31 25.55
N ILE A 369 26.31 12.59 25.82
CA ILE A 369 26.24 13.62 24.79
C ILE A 369 27.61 13.82 24.14
N ASP A 370 28.68 13.85 24.94
CA ASP A 370 30.04 14.05 24.45
C ASP A 370 30.49 12.84 23.62
N ASP A 371 30.25 11.61 24.10
CA ASP A 371 30.54 10.37 23.37
C ASP A 371 29.77 10.26 22.04
N LEU A 372 28.47 10.60 22.04
CA LEU A 372 27.66 10.59 20.83
C LEU A 372 28.09 11.68 19.85
N SER A 373 28.42 12.87 20.35
CA SER A 373 28.90 13.98 19.51
C SER A 373 30.23 13.63 18.84
N GLN A 374 31.14 13.00 19.59
CA GLN A 374 32.39 12.49 19.04
C GLN A 374 32.15 11.39 18.01
N GLY A 375 31.28 10.42 18.32
CA GLY A 375 30.95 9.32 17.40
C GLY A 375 30.25 9.79 16.12
N ILE A 376 29.50 10.90 16.16
CA ILE A 376 28.92 11.56 14.99
C ILE A 376 30.03 12.24 14.18
N ALA A 377 30.91 13.01 14.81
CA ALA A 377 32.04 13.66 14.15
C ALA A 377 32.95 12.65 13.42
N ASP A 378 33.24 11.51 14.05
CA ASP A 378 34.06 10.45 13.45
C ASP A 378 33.34 9.83 12.24
N ARG A 379 32.02 9.58 12.33
CA ARG A 379 31.23 9.07 11.20
C ARG A 379 31.09 10.07 10.06
N GLU A 380 30.97 11.36 10.35
CA GLU A 380 31.00 12.40 9.33
C GLU A 380 32.36 12.44 8.61
N ALA A 381 33.46 12.22 9.32
CA ALA A 381 34.79 12.13 8.71
C ALA A 381 34.89 10.90 7.79
N GLU A 382 34.46 9.71 8.23
CA GLU A 382 34.41 8.50 7.39
C GLU A 382 33.52 8.67 6.15
N LEU A 383 32.39 9.36 6.28
CA LEU A 383 31.50 9.64 5.15
C LEU A 383 32.15 10.58 4.14
N ARG A 384 32.84 11.63 4.59
CA ARG A 384 33.60 12.53 3.70
C ARG A 384 34.73 11.79 2.97
N GLU A 385 35.38 10.85 3.63
CA GLU A 385 36.41 10.01 3.02
C GLU A 385 35.82 9.09 1.94
N ARG A 386 34.71 8.40 2.25
CA ARG A 386 33.97 7.60 1.24
C ARG A 386 33.44 8.44 0.08
N GLU A 387 32.94 9.65 0.34
CA GLU A 387 32.52 10.57 -0.71
C GLU A 387 33.68 10.97 -1.63
N ALA A 388 34.88 11.16 -1.08
CA ALA A 388 36.08 11.42 -1.85
C ALA A 388 36.48 10.21 -2.71
N GLU A 389 36.47 9.00 -2.14
CA GLU A 389 36.73 7.75 -2.87
C GLU A 389 35.74 7.55 -4.03
N LEU A 390 34.44 7.69 -3.77
CA LEU A 390 33.40 7.58 -4.81
C LEU A 390 33.56 8.62 -5.92
N LYS A 391 34.04 9.82 -5.58
CA LYS A 391 34.31 10.87 -6.56
C LYS A 391 35.50 10.52 -7.47
N ASP A 392 36.49 9.82 -6.94
CA ASP A 392 37.63 9.34 -7.71
C ASP A 392 37.26 8.12 -8.56
N ASP A 393 36.49 7.17 -8.02
CA ASP A 393 35.90 6.06 -8.80
C ASP A 393 35.05 6.59 -9.96
N LEU A 394 34.28 7.65 -9.75
CA LEU A 394 33.49 8.30 -10.80
C LEU A 394 34.38 8.88 -11.91
N LYS A 395 35.54 9.46 -11.56
CA LYS A 395 36.50 9.96 -12.56
C LYS A 395 37.12 8.80 -13.33
N GLU A 396 37.43 7.70 -12.66
CA GLU A 396 37.97 6.50 -13.30
C GLU A 396 36.96 5.88 -14.27
N LEU A 397 35.70 5.73 -13.85
CA LEU A 397 34.61 5.26 -14.71
C LEU A 397 34.41 6.17 -15.93
N LYS A 398 34.47 7.49 -15.77
CA LYS A 398 34.43 8.43 -16.92
C LYS A 398 35.61 8.24 -17.86
N THR A 399 36.77 7.90 -17.34
CA THR A 399 37.98 7.63 -18.14
C THR A 399 37.82 6.32 -18.90
N GLN A 400 37.32 5.27 -18.26
CA GLN A 400 37.01 3.98 -18.90
C GLN A 400 35.92 4.13 -19.96
N GLN A 401 34.88 4.94 -19.69
CA GLN A 401 33.82 5.24 -20.65
C GLN A 401 34.38 5.93 -21.89
N LYS A 402 35.31 6.87 -21.73
CA LYS A 402 35.99 7.52 -22.86
C LYS A 402 36.83 6.52 -23.66
N GLN A 403 37.58 5.64 -22.99
CA GLN A 403 38.36 4.59 -23.67
C GLN A 403 37.47 3.62 -24.46
N LEU A 404 36.30 3.25 -23.92
CA LEU A 404 35.33 2.43 -24.64
C LEU A 404 34.76 3.16 -25.85
N ALA A 405 34.46 4.46 -25.74
CA ALA A 405 34.00 5.27 -26.88
C ALA A 405 35.07 5.37 -27.98
N ASP A 406 36.34 5.52 -27.60
CA ASP A 406 37.46 5.52 -28.56
C ASP A 406 37.60 4.13 -29.23
N GLN A 407 37.47 3.04 -28.47
CA GLN A 407 37.46 1.67 -29.03
C GLN A 407 36.27 1.41 -29.96
N GLU A 408 35.08 1.90 -29.63
CA GLU A 408 33.92 1.83 -30.51
C GLU A 408 34.13 2.61 -31.81
N SER A 409 34.79 3.78 -31.73
CA SER A 409 35.18 4.55 -32.91
C SER A 409 36.15 3.78 -33.80
N ASP A 410 37.16 3.14 -33.22
CA ASP A 410 38.12 2.32 -33.97
C ASP A 410 37.45 1.11 -34.63
N LEU A 411 36.49 0.47 -33.93
CA LEU A 411 35.71 -0.64 -34.48
C LEU A 411 34.83 -0.19 -35.66
N ARG A 412 34.20 0.99 -35.58
CA ARG A 412 33.43 1.56 -36.70
C ARG A 412 34.31 1.86 -37.91
N ASN A 413 35.54 2.33 -37.69
CA ASN A 413 36.50 2.56 -38.78
C ASN A 413 36.91 1.23 -39.45
N LEU A 414 37.14 0.18 -38.64
CA LEU A 414 37.39 -1.18 -39.14
C LEU A 414 36.19 -1.77 -39.90
N GLU A 415 34.97 -1.56 -39.40
CA GLU A 415 33.74 -1.95 -40.11
C GLU A 415 33.61 -1.23 -41.45
N ALA A 416 33.93 0.07 -41.52
CA ALA A 416 33.91 0.83 -42.77
C ALA A 416 34.97 0.35 -43.77
N GLU A 417 36.18 -0.02 -43.30
CA GLU A 417 37.20 -0.64 -44.16
C GLU A 417 36.76 -2.00 -44.69
N LEU A 418 36.14 -2.84 -43.85
CA LEU A 418 35.60 -4.13 -44.25
C LEU A 418 34.46 -3.98 -45.26
N GLN A 419 33.58 -3.01 -45.05
CA GLN A 419 32.50 -2.67 -45.99
C GLN A 419 33.08 -2.25 -47.36
N GLY A 420 34.14 -1.43 -47.36
CA GLY A 420 34.84 -1.05 -48.59
C GLY A 420 35.50 -2.23 -49.30
N GLN A 421 35.99 -3.23 -48.56
CA GLN A 421 36.50 -4.48 -49.15
C GLN A 421 35.37 -5.35 -49.72
N GLU A 422 34.24 -5.45 -49.02
CA GLU A 422 33.05 -6.15 -49.51
C GLU A 422 32.53 -5.53 -50.81
N ASP A 423 32.45 -4.21 -50.89
CA ASP A 423 32.00 -3.50 -52.09
C ASP A 423 32.96 -3.76 -53.26
N HIS A 424 34.27 -3.79 -53.01
CA HIS A 424 35.24 -4.11 -54.05
C HIS A 424 35.19 -5.58 -54.50
N ILE A 425 34.80 -6.50 -53.62
CA ILE A 425 34.51 -7.89 -53.97
C ILE A 425 33.24 -7.97 -54.81
N LYS A 426 32.17 -7.27 -54.44
CA LYS A 426 30.92 -7.19 -55.23
C LYS A 426 31.17 -6.63 -56.63
N GLU A 427 31.94 -5.56 -56.77
CA GLU A 427 32.32 -5.03 -58.09
C GLU A 427 33.04 -6.06 -58.97
N ARG A 428 33.89 -6.90 -58.35
CA ARG A 428 34.56 -8.01 -59.06
C ARG A 428 33.60 -9.14 -59.40
N GLU A 429 32.66 -9.47 -58.50
CA GLU A 429 31.62 -10.47 -58.73
C GLU A 429 30.70 -10.03 -59.88
N ASP A 430 30.25 -8.78 -59.90
CA ASP A 430 29.44 -8.19 -60.98
C ASP A 430 30.19 -8.23 -62.32
N ALA A 431 31.48 -7.88 -62.32
CA ALA A 431 32.31 -7.96 -63.52
C ALA A 431 32.50 -9.40 -64.03
N LEU A 432 32.52 -10.38 -63.13
CA LEU A 432 32.56 -11.81 -63.48
C LEU A 432 31.20 -12.31 -63.96
N GLU A 433 30.10 -11.90 -63.31
CA GLU A 433 28.74 -12.26 -63.68
C GLU A 433 28.39 -11.71 -65.07
N HIS A 434 28.81 -10.49 -65.39
CA HIS A 434 28.65 -9.91 -66.73
C HIS A 434 29.44 -10.69 -67.80
N LYS A 435 30.61 -11.24 -67.47
CA LYS A 435 31.36 -12.14 -68.37
C LYS A 435 30.66 -13.48 -68.53
N VAL A 436 30.14 -14.06 -67.45
CA VAL A 436 29.39 -15.33 -67.45
C VAL A 436 28.10 -15.21 -68.25
N ALA A 437 27.33 -14.13 -68.06
CA ALA A 437 26.15 -13.83 -68.85
C ALA A 437 26.46 -13.69 -70.34
N GLY A 438 27.58 -13.04 -70.69
CA GLY A 438 28.07 -12.95 -72.07
C GLY A 438 28.45 -14.29 -72.68
N MET A 439 28.92 -15.27 -71.89
CA MET A 439 29.19 -16.63 -72.34
C MET A 439 27.91 -17.47 -72.47
N LEU A 440 26.99 -17.38 -71.50
CA LEU A 440 25.71 -18.08 -71.52
C LEU A 440 24.81 -17.63 -72.67
N ALA A 441 24.87 -16.35 -73.08
CA ALA A 441 24.16 -15.86 -74.25
C ALA A 441 24.69 -16.48 -75.56
N LYS A 442 26.00 -16.67 -75.67
CA LYS A 442 26.64 -17.36 -76.80
C LYS A 442 26.30 -18.86 -76.82
N GLU A 443 26.26 -19.49 -75.65
CA GLU A 443 25.89 -20.90 -75.48
C GLU A 443 24.41 -21.15 -75.82
N LYS A 444 23.49 -20.30 -75.37
CA LYS A 444 22.07 -20.38 -75.74
C LYS A 444 21.84 -20.21 -77.25
N SER A 445 22.60 -19.34 -77.91
CA SER A 445 22.52 -19.15 -79.36
C SER A 445 22.98 -20.40 -80.13
N LEU A 446 23.97 -21.14 -79.60
CA LEU A 446 24.44 -22.42 -80.14
C LEU A 446 23.46 -23.57 -79.87
N SER A 447 22.89 -23.67 -78.66
CA SER A 447 21.90 -24.70 -78.32
C SER A 447 20.57 -24.53 -79.06
N GLN A 448 20.16 -23.29 -79.38
CA GLN A 448 18.94 -23.04 -80.15
C GLN A 448 19.09 -23.50 -81.61
N LEU A 449 20.26 -23.26 -82.23
CA LEU A 449 20.58 -23.78 -83.56
C LEU A 449 20.59 -25.31 -83.61
N GLN A 450 21.04 -25.98 -82.54
CA GLN A 450 20.94 -27.44 -82.42
C GLN A 450 19.50 -27.93 -82.23
N LYS A 451 18.69 -27.24 -81.41
CA LYS A 451 17.27 -27.60 -81.19
C LYS A 451 16.40 -27.45 -82.43
N ASP A 452 16.66 -26.46 -83.28
CA ASP A 452 15.89 -26.26 -84.51
C ASP A 452 16.15 -27.37 -85.55
N ILE A 453 17.36 -27.95 -85.54
CA ILE A 453 17.73 -29.12 -86.35
C ILE A 453 17.07 -30.41 -85.83
N GLU A 454 16.94 -30.55 -84.51
CA GLU A 454 16.35 -31.74 -83.86
C GLU A 454 14.81 -31.73 -83.90
N MET A 455 14.18 -30.56 -83.72
CA MET A 455 12.72 -30.38 -83.79
C MET A 455 12.14 -30.63 -85.19
N ALA A 456 12.93 -30.41 -86.25
CA ALA A 456 12.52 -30.74 -87.61
C ALA A 456 12.42 -32.27 -87.84
N LYS A 457 13.17 -33.07 -87.08
CA LYS A 457 13.11 -34.54 -87.12
C LYS A 457 11.99 -35.11 -86.24
N GLN A 458 11.85 -34.59 -85.02
CA GLN A 458 10.89 -35.12 -84.04
C GLN A 458 9.41 -34.82 -84.36
N LYS A 459 9.12 -33.75 -85.12
CA LYS A 459 7.75 -33.45 -85.58
C LYS A 459 7.18 -34.47 -86.57
N LEU A 460 8.04 -35.28 -87.19
CA LEU A 460 7.62 -36.36 -88.07
C LEU A 460 7.10 -37.58 -87.28
N ASP A 461 7.73 -37.89 -86.14
CA ASP A 461 7.46 -39.10 -85.35
C ASP A 461 6.39 -38.87 -84.25
N ALA A 462 6.29 -37.65 -83.71
CA ALA A 462 5.39 -37.34 -82.58
C ALA A 462 3.89 -37.27 -82.96
N ARG A 463 3.56 -37.11 -84.24
CA ARG A 463 2.16 -37.13 -84.70
C ARG A 463 1.55 -38.55 -84.62
N GLU A 464 2.38 -39.58 -84.55
CA GLU A 464 1.96 -40.98 -84.54
C GLU A 464 1.65 -41.51 -83.12
N GLN A 465 2.29 -40.95 -82.09
CA GLN A 465 2.15 -41.43 -80.70
C GLN A 465 1.04 -40.73 -79.89
N ALA A 466 0.65 -39.51 -80.26
CA ALA A 466 -0.34 -38.71 -79.51
C ALA A 466 -1.77 -39.32 -79.46
N LEU A 467 -2.12 -40.25 -80.36
CA LEU A 467 -3.42 -40.92 -80.37
C LEU A 467 -3.57 -42.00 -79.27
N ARG A 468 -2.48 -42.42 -78.61
CA ARG A 468 -2.52 -43.53 -77.62
C ARG A 468 -2.64 -43.08 -76.15
N GLN A 469 -2.26 -41.84 -75.81
CA GLN A 469 -2.17 -41.39 -74.41
C GLN A 469 -3.47 -40.76 -73.85
N ALA A 470 -4.45 -40.45 -74.69
CA ALA A 470 -5.73 -39.89 -74.23
C ALA A 470 -6.57 -40.87 -73.38
N ALA A 471 -6.27 -42.17 -73.41
CA ALA A 471 -7.03 -43.21 -72.70
C ALA A 471 -6.64 -43.38 -71.21
N GLU A 472 -5.54 -42.81 -70.73
CA GLU A 472 -5.03 -43.05 -69.36
C GLU A 472 -5.43 -41.98 -68.33
N GLN A 473 -5.89 -40.80 -68.77
CA GLN A 473 -6.24 -39.69 -67.86
C GLN A 473 -7.52 -39.93 -67.05
N GLU A 474 -8.38 -40.87 -67.46
CA GLU A 474 -9.68 -41.12 -66.83
C GLU A 474 -9.58 -41.84 -65.47
N LYS A 475 -8.49 -42.59 -65.22
CA LYS A 475 -8.30 -43.32 -63.94
C LYS A 475 -7.93 -42.44 -62.75
N HIS A 476 -7.26 -41.31 -62.99
CA HIS A 476 -6.77 -40.42 -61.93
C HIS A 476 -7.89 -39.59 -61.28
N PHE A 477 -9.01 -39.41 -61.97
CA PHE A 477 -10.15 -38.61 -61.49
C PHE A 477 -10.96 -39.32 -60.39
N LEU A 478 -10.94 -40.65 -60.34
CA LEU A 478 -11.70 -41.45 -59.38
C LEU A 478 -11.07 -41.48 -57.96
N GLN A 479 -9.80 -41.10 -57.81
CA GLN A 479 -9.08 -41.17 -56.54
C GLN A 479 -9.26 -39.89 -55.70
N LEU A 480 -9.31 -38.71 -56.35
CA LEU A 480 -9.51 -37.41 -55.71
C LEU A 480 -10.90 -37.25 -55.07
N LYS A 481 -11.90 -38.03 -55.50
CA LYS A 481 -13.27 -37.95 -54.98
C LYS A 481 -13.42 -38.53 -53.57
N LYS A 482 -12.58 -39.48 -53.18
CA LYS A 482 -12.63 -40.12 -51.85
C LYS A 482 -12.03 -39.27 -50.73
N GLU A 483 -11.08 -38.39 -51.05
CA GLU A 483 -10.36 -37.57 -50.05
C GLU A 483 -11.17 -36.34 -49.59
N ALA A 484 -12.02 -35.80 -50.48
CA ALA A 484 -12.89 -34.65 -50.16
C ALA A 484 -14.02 -35.00 -49.18
N GLU A 485 -14.41 -36.28 -49.08
CA GLU A 485 -15.53 -36.73 -48.25
C GLU A 485 -15.12 -36.91 -46.78
N GLN A 486 -13.84 -37.17 -46.52
CA GLN A 486 -13.27 -37.29 -45.18
C GLN A 486 -13.16 -35.93 -44.47
N GLN A 487 -12.77 -34.86 -45.19
CA GLN A 487 -12.68 -33.50 -44.64
C GLN A 487 -14.03 -32.92 -44.19
N ARG A 488 -15.14 -33.43 -44.72
CA ARG A 488 -16.48 -32.97 -44.37
C ARG A 488 -16.96 -33.50 -43.00
N GLN A 489 -16.45 -34.64 -42.54
CA GLN A 489 -16.77 -35.18 -41.22
C GLN A 489 -16.06 -34.47 -40.07
N ASP A 490 -14.87 -33.91 -40.32
CA ASP A 490 -14.10 -33.20 -39.30
C ASP A 490 -14.64 -31.79 -39.00
N MET A 491 -15.27 -31.15 -39.99
CA MET A 491 -15.92 -29.84 -39.80
C MET A 491 -17.17 -29.90 -38.91
N LEU A 492 -17.92 -31.01 -38.95
CA LEU A 492 -19.14 -31.18 -38.14
C LEU A 492 -18.84 -31.31 -36.63
N LYS A 493 -17.67 -31.86 -36.26
CA LYS A 493 -17.25 -31.96 -34.85
C LYS A 493 -16.83 -30.61 -34.25
N ASN A 494 -16.35 -29.67 -35.06
CA ASN A 494 -16.00 -28.32 -34.61
C ASN A 494 -17.23 -27.43 -34.37
N GLU A 495 -18.35 -27.72 -35.05
CA GLU A 495 -19.60 -26.96 -34.92
C GLU A 495 -20.31 -27.26 -33.57
N GLU A 496 -20.22 -28.51 -33.10
CA GLU A 496 -20.72 -28.93 -31.77
C GLU A 496 -19.93 -28.30 -30.60
N LEU A 497 -18.63 -28.05 -30.77
CA LEU A 497 -17.80 -27.33 -29.80
C LEU A 497 -18.17 -25.84 -29.70
N LEU A 498 -18.58 -25.23 -30.82
CA LEU A 498 -19.03 -23.84 -30.86
C LEU A 498 -20.37 -23.66 -30.12
N GLN A 499 -21.31 -24.59 -30.26
CA GLN A 499 -22.60 -24.53 -29.57
C GLN A 499 -22.46 -24.57 -28.03
N ARG A 500 -21.54 -25.38 -27.49
CA ARG A 500 -21.26 -25.40 -26.04
C ARG A 500 -20.66 -24.09 -25.51
N SER A 501 -19.91 -23.37 -26.35
CA SER A 501 -19.32 -22.08 -25.98
C SER A 501 -20.37 -20.94 -25.93
N LEU A 502 -21.42 -21.03 -26.76
CA LEU A 502 -22.53 -20.07 -26.77
C LEU A 502 -23.45 -20.25 -25.55
N GLU A 503 -23.67 -21.49 -25.11
CA GLU A 503 -24.46 -21.78 -23.91
C GLU A 503 -23.77 -21.29 -22.62
N THR A 504 -22.43 -21.30 -22.57
CA THR A 504 -21.65 -20.78 -21.42
C THR A 504 -21.61 -19.26 -21.36
N LEU A 505 -21.72 -18.57 -22.51
CA LEU A 505 -21.83 -17.12 -22.56
C LEU A 505 -23.23 -16.62 -22.15
N ALA A 506 -24.29 -17.35 -22.52
CA ALA A 506 -25.66 -17.03 -22.11
C ALA A 506 -25.87 -17.14 -20.59
N ALA A 507 -25.21 -18.10 -19.92
CA ALA A 507 -25.24 -18.22 -18.46
C ALA A 507 -24.55 -17.04 -17.75
N ARG A 508 -23.42 -16.56 -18.30
CA ARG A 508 -22.70 -15.39 -17.78
C ARG A 508 -23.47 -14.07 -17.92
N GLU A 509 -24.29 -13.95 -18.95
CA GLU A 509 -25.16 -12.78 -19.15
C GLU A 509 -26.30 -12.74 -18.13
N GLN A 510 -26.82 -13.89 -17.69
CA GLN A 510 -27.82 -13.93 -16.61
C GLN A 510 -27.23 -13.60 -15.23
N ASP A 511 -25.99 -14.03 -14.95
CA ASP A 511 -25.28 -13.65 -13.71
C ASP A 511 -24.99 -12.14 -13.63
N LEU A 512 -24.74 -11.48 -14.78
CA LEU A 512 -24.55 -10.03 -14.82
C LEU A 512 -25.87 -9.28 -14.57
N LYS A 513 -26.99 -9.75 -15.13
CA LYS A 513 -28.33 -9.17 -14.84
C LYS A 513 -28.75 -9.34 -13.38
N ALA A 514 -28.35 -10.44 -12.74
CA ALA A 514 -28.55 -10.63 -11.29
C ALA A 514 -27.74 -9.63 -10.46
N ARG A 515 -26.48 -9.38 -10.81
CA ARG A 515 -25.64 -8.35 -10.14
C ARG A 515 -26.14 -6.92 -10.35
N GLU A 516 -26.73 -6.60 -11.51
CA GLU A 516 -27.37 -5.30 -11.74
C GLU A 516 -28.57 -5.08 -10.79
N SER A 517 -29.35 -6.13 -10.51
CA SER A 517 -30.44 -6.06 -9.53
C SER A 517 -29.96 -5.94 -8.07
N GLU A 518 -28.81 -6.51 -7.73
CA GLU A 518 -28.18 -6.34 -6.41
C GLU A 518 -27.62 -4.92 -6.24
N LEU A 519 -27.06 -4.32 -7.30
CA LEU A 519 -26.61 -2.94 -7.30
C LEU A 519 -27.79 -1.96 -7.17
N ALA A 520 -28.92 -2.21 -7.82
CA ALA A 520 -30.14 -1.42 -7.64
C ALA A 520 -30.74 -1.56 -6.21
N SER A 521 -30.54 -2.70 -5.53
CA SER A 521 -30.92 -2.90 -4.14
C SER A 521 -30.02 -2.10 -3.18
N LEU A 522 -28.70 -2.08 -3.42
CA LEU A 522 -27.75 -1.28 -2.68
C LEU A 522 -28.01 0.23 -2.84
N ASP A 523 -28.39 0.67 -4.04
CA ASP A 523 -28.73 2.08 -4.30
C ASP A 523 -29.97 2.52 -3.50
N ASN A 524 -30.96 1.63 -3.36
CA ASN A 524 -32.11 1.86 -2.49
C ASN A 524 -31.76 1.88 -0.99
N GLN A 525 -30.73 1.11 -0.56
CA GLN A 525 -30.23 1.16 0.83
C GLN A 525 -29.49 2.45 1.13
N VAL A 526 -28.68 2.94 0.18
CA VAL A 526 -28.01 4.25 0.29
C VAL A 526 -29.05 5.37 0.36
N LEU A 527 -30.10 5.32 -0.45
CA LEU A 527 -31.22 6.26 -0.40
C LEU A 527 -31.99 6.21 0.95
N MET A 528 -32.08 5.03 1.57
CA MET A 528 -32.67 4.83 2.91
C MET A 528 -31.79 5.44 4.00
N HIS A 529 -30.47 5.25 3.91
CA HIS A 529 -29.51 5.87 4.83
C HIS A 529 -29.46 7.39 4.67
N GLN A 530 -29.61 7.92 3.45
CA GLN A 530 -29.74 9.35 3.19
C GLN A 530 -30.98 9.93 3.91
N LYS A 531 -32.15 9.28 3.77
CA LYS A 531 -33.38 9.71 4.46
C LYS A 531 -33.28 9.63 5.99
N LEU A 532 -32.53 8.65 6.51
CA LEU A 532 -32.26 8.53 7.95
C LEU A 532 -31.32 9.63 8.45
N LEU A 533 -30.36 10.07 7.63
CA LEU A 533 -29.49 11.20 7.95
C LEU A 533 -30.27 12.53 7.94
N ASP A 534 -31.12 12.76 6.93
CA ASP A 534 -31.99 13.94 6.87
C ASP A 534 -32.97 13.99 8.08
N ALA A 535 -33.47 12.83 8.51
CA ALA A 535 -34.30 12.74 9.71
C ALA A 535 -33.50 13.04 11.00
N ARG A 536 -32.25 12.61 11.08
CA ARG A 536 -31.36 12.87 12.23
C ARG A 536 -30.92 14.32 12.31
N GLU A 537 -30.65 14.96 11.17
CA GLU A 537 -30.38 16.40 11.10
C GLU A 537 -31.58 17.21 11.59
N LYS A 538 -32.80 16.80 11.22
CA LYS A 538 -34.02 17.42 11.70
C LYS A 538 -34.25 17.23 13.21
N GLU A 539 -33.94 16.06 13.76
CA GLU A 539 -33.96 15.82 15.21
C GLU A 539 -32.91 16.66 15.95
N LEU A 540 -31.76 16.92 15.31
CA LEU A 540 -30.71 17.77 15.85
C LEU A 540 -31.14 19.25 15.87
N GLU A 541 -31.77 19.73 14.79
CA GLU A 541 -32.39 21.07 14.72
C GLU A 541 -33.51 21.23 15.77
N GLU A 542 -34.36 20.22 15.96
CA GLU A 542 -35.40 20.25 17.00
C GLU A 542 -34.80 20.24 18.42
N SER A 543 -33.66 19.54 18.62
CA SER A 543 -32.90 19.55 19.86
C SER A 543 -32.24 20.92 20.12
N GLU A 544 -31.67 21.55 19.11
CA GLU A 544 -31.12 22.91 19.21
C GLU A 544 -32.20 23.95 19.52
N GLN A 545 -33.36 23.86 18.88
CA GLN A 545 -34.51 24.71 19.18
C GLN A 545 -35.01 24.50 20.62
N ARG A 546 -34.97 23.26 21.13
CA ARG A 546 -35.28 22.97 22.55
C ARG A 546 -34.25 23.57 23.50
N MET A 547 -32.96 23.56 23.16
CA MET A 547 -31.92 24.21 23.96
C MET A 547 -32.04 25.73 23.96
N GLN A 548 -32.35 26.34 22.81
CA GLN A 548 -32.62 27.78 22.73
C GLN A 548 -33.88 28.19 23.51
N ALA A 549 -34.94 27.37 23.47
CA ALA A 549 -36.13 27.58 24.29
C ALA A 549 -35.85 27.41 25.81
N MET A 550 -34.89 26.55 26.17
CA MET A 550 -34.46 26.38 27.56
C MET A 550 -33.63 27.59 28.04
N LEU A 551 -32.78 28.15 27.18
CA LEU A 551 -32.04 29.40 27.44
C LEU A 551 -32.97 30.60 27.64
N GLN A 552 -34.02 30.75 26.80
CA GLN A 552 -35.03 31.79 27.01
C GLN A 552 -35.81 31.64 28.32
N LYS A 553 -36.04 30.40 28.79
CA LYS A 553 -36.66 30.14 30.10
C LYS A 553 -35.74 30.49 31.27
N VAL A 554 -34.43 30.31 31.12
CA VAL A 554 -33.44 30.73 32.12
C VAL A 554 -33.35 32.26 32.17
N GLU A 555 -33.39 32.94 31.02
CA GLU A 555 -33.44 34.42 30.96
C GLU A 555 -34.72 34.99 31.60
N GLN A 556 -35.87 34.35 31.38
CA GLN A 556 -37.12 34.73 32.05
C GLN A 556 -37.10 34.46 33.56
N ALA A 557 -36.39 33.42 34.02
CA ALA A 557 -36.19 33.15 35.44
C ALA A 557 -35.25 34.20 36.08
N THR A 558 -34.23 34.67 35.37
CA THR A 558 -33.35 35.75 35.87
C THR A 558 -34.05 37.12 35.95
N ALA A 559 -35.04 37.39 35.10
CA ALA A 559 -35.90 38.57 35.23
C ALA A 559 -36.86 38.48 36.44
N GLY A 560 -37.25 37.28 36.86
CA GLY A 560 -38.08 37.05 38.05
C GLY A 560 -37.36 37.32 39.38
N VAL A 561 -36.03 37.13 39.43
CA VAL A 561 -35.21 37.43 40.61
C VAL A 561 -35.07 38.94 40.82
N ALA A 562 -34.93 39.72 39.73
CA ALA A 562 -34.91 41.19 39.80
C ALA A 562 -36.24 41.80 40.30
N ALA A 563 -37.38 41.13 40.07
CA ALA A 563 -38.67 41.54 40.60
C ALA A 563 -38.83 41.26 42.12
N GLN A 564 -38.12 40.26 42.65
CA GLN A 564 -38.10 39.96 44.09
C GLN A 564 -37.18 40.92 44.87
N GLU A 565 -36.10 41.40 44.26
CA GLU A 565 -35.24 42.44 44.84
C GLU A 565 -35.94 43.81 44.95
N ALA A 566 -36.82 44.15 44.00
CA ALA A 566 -37.65 45.35 44.09
C ALA A 566 -38.71 45.28 45.21
N ALA A 567 -39.23 44.08 45.50
CA ALA A 567 -40.20 43.87 46.57
C ALA A 567 -39.57 43.96 47.98
N LEU A 568 -38.28 43.64 48.11
CA LEU A 568 -37.53 43.77 49.36
C LEU A 568 -37.22 45.23 49.72
N LYS A 569 -36.92 46.09 48.74
CA LYS A 569 -36.72 47.54 48.95
C LYS A 569 -37.96 48.27 49.47
N LYS A 570 -39.17 47.77 49.16
CA LYS A 570 -40.43 48.34 49.67
C LYS A 570 -40.66 48.01 51.15
N LYS A 571 -40.26 46.83 51.62
CA LYS A 571 -40.35 46.44 53.03
C LYS A 571 -39.35 47.18 53.93
N GLU A 572 -38.25 47.65 53.35
CA GLU A 572 -37.25 48.49 54.02
C GLU A 572 -37.78 49.92 54.29
N GLN A 573 -38.64 50.44 53.41
CA GLN A 573 -39.31 51.74 53.61
C GLN A 573 -40.43 51.67 54.65
N ASP A 574 -41.12 50.54 54.77
CA ASP A 574 -42.16 50.33 55.81
C ASP A 574 -41.55 50.26 57.23
N LEU A 575 -40.28 49.86 57.37
CA LEU A 575 -39.55 49.83 58.65
C LEU A 575 -39.19 51.23 59.15
N GLN A 576 -38.94 52.20 58.28
CA GLN A 576 -38.71 53.61 58.66
C GLN A 576 -39.99 54.31 59.14
N GLY A 577 -41.18 53.79 58.81
CA GLY A 577 -42.46 54.28 59.31
C GLY A 577 -42.78 53.85 60.74
N ILE A 578 -42.17 52.76 61.22
CA ILE A 578 -42.32 52.26 62.60
C ILE A 578 -41.52 53.12 63.58
N GLU A 579 -40.42 53.71 63.13
CA GLU A 579 -39.55 54.57 63.95
C GLU A 579 -40.25 55.89 64.35
N LYS A 580 -41.12 56.44 63.50
CA LYS A 580 -41.94 57.62 63.82
C LYS A 580 -43.11 57.34 64.78
N LYS A 581 -43.52 56.08 64.94
CA LYS A 581 -44.52 55.65 65.93
C LYS A 581 -43.94 55.46 67.33
N LYS A 582 -42.61 55.34 67.43
CA LYS A 582 -41.86 55.28 68.68
C LYS A 582 -41.93 56.60 69.45
N ASP A 583 -41.81 57.73 68.74
CA ASP A 583 -41.84 59.07 69.36
C ASP A 583 -43.23 59.47 69.89
N ALA A 584 -44.30 58.87 69.35
CA ALA A 584 -45.66 59.05 69.86
C ALA A 584 -45.89 58.29 71.18
N LEU A 585 -45.23 57.15 71.38
CA LEU A 585 -45.33 56.35 72.62
C LEU A 585 -44.65 57.04 73.81
N ASP A 586 -43.60 57.84 73.57
CA ASP A 586 -42.91 58.62 74.62
C ASP A 586 -43.80 59.69 75.28
N THR A 587 -44.83 60.17 74.58
CA THR A 587 -45.82 61.09 75.17
C THR A 587 -46.85 60.38 76.04
N THR A 588 -47.07 59.07 75.80
CA THR A 588 -48.01 58.25 76.57
C THR A 588 -47.39 57.82 77.91
N ILE A 589 -46.07 57.63 77.93
CA ILE A 589 -45.27 57.25 79.12
C ILE A 589 -45.34 58.28 80.25
N LYS A 590 -45.43 59.59 79.93
CA LYS A 590 -45.59 60.66 80.94
C LYS A 590 -46.93 60.59 81.70
N THR A 591 -47.93 59.92 81.15
CA THR A 591 -49.24 59.72 81.79
C THR A 591 -49.24 58.50 82.72
N GLU A 592 -48.36 57.52 82.48
CA GLU A 592 -48.18 56.31 83.30
C GLU A 592 -47.33 56.56 84.57
N GLU A 593 -46.58 57.66 84.63
CA GLU A 593 -45.85 58.10 85.84
C GLU A 593 -46.80 58.41 87.03
N GLY A 594 -48.06 58.76 86.77
CA GLY A 594 -49.08 58.91 87.82
C GLY A 594 -49.54 57.57 88.43
N LYS A 595 -49.49 56.48 87.68
CA LYS A 595 -49.88 55.12 88.13
C LYS A 595 -48.76 54.41 88.89
N LEU A 596 -47.51 54.83 88.71
CA LEU A 596 -46.34 54.30 89.41
C LEU A 596 -46.33 54.57 90.93
N LYS A 597 -47.10 55.55 91.43
CA LYS A 597 -47.28 55.75 92.89
C LYS A 597 -48.12 54.65 93.56
N ALA A 598 -48.96 53.94 92.81
CA ALA A 598 -49.74 52.79 93.32
C ALA A 598 -48.94 51.46 93.26
N MET A 599 -47.95 51.35 92.37
CA MET A 599 -47.13 50.13 92.20
C MET A 599 -46.08 49.89 93.30
N ALA A 600 -45.83 50.86 94.18
CA ALA A 600 -44.91 50.70 95.31
C ALA A 600 -45.34 49.59 96.30
N SER A 601 -46.63 49.28 96.36
CA SER A 601 -47.18 48.16 97.14
C SER A 601 -46.97 46.79 96.48
N GLN A 602 -46.93 46.72 95.15
CA GLN A 602 -46.75 45.47 94.37
C GLN A 602 -45.28 45.04 94.18
N LEU A 603 -44.32 45.88 94.58
CA LEU A 603 -42.88 45.62 94.42
C LEU A 603 -42.32 44.60 95.41
N ALA A 604 -42.96 44.41 96.58
CA ALA A 604 -42.54 43.40 97.57
C ALA A 604 -42.78 41.96 97.08
N ASP A 605 -43.88 41.70 96.35
CA ASP A 605 -44.19 40.38 95.79
C ASP A 605 -43.40 40.09 94.50
N LYS A 606 -43.03 41.13 93.75
CA LYS A 606 -42.17 40.99 92.55
C LYS A 606 -40.73 40.66 92.91
N GLU A 607 -40.23 41.06 94.07
CA GLU A 607 -38.86 40.77 94.50
C GLU A 607 -38.64 39.27 94.80
N ALA A 608 -39.65 38.58 95.34
CA ALA A 608 -39.64 37.13 95.49
C ALA A 608 -39.71 36.38 94.15
N THR A 609 -40.43 36.93 93.18
CA THR A 609 -40.54 36.38 91.82
C THR A 609 -39.24 36.58 91.03
N LEU A 610 -38.59 37.74 91.20
CA LEU A 610 -37.28 38.06 90.62
C LEU A 610 -36.14 37.19 91.17
N GLN A 611 -36.18 36.76 92.43
CA GLN A 611 -35.20 35.78 92.92
C GLN A 611 -35.36 34.40 92.25
N LYS A 612 -36.60 34.01 91.92
CA LYS A 612 -36.88 32.75 91.22
C LYS A 612 -36.45 32.83 89.75
N GLU A 613 -36.70 33.96 89.09
CA GLU A 613 -36.24 34.22 87.73
C GLU A 613 -34.72 34.38 87.63
N ARG A 614 -34.05 34.95 88.65
CA ARG A 614 -32.57 35.00 88.70
C ARG A 614 -31.93 33.62 88.78
N ARG A 615 -32.57 32.65 89.45
CA ARG A 615 -32.12 31.25 89.46
C ARG A 615 -32.35 30.59 88.09
N ALA A 616 -33.52 30.77 87.50
CA ALA A 616 -33.81 30.26 86.16
C ALA A 616 -32.89 30.89 85.08
N LEU A 617 -32.52 32.17 85.21
CA LEU A 617 -31.55 32.83 84.34
C LEU A 617 -30.11 32.32 84.56
N ALA A 618 -29.74 31.93 85.78
CA ALA A 618 -28.45 31.30 86.05
C ALA A 618 -28.38 29.90 85.40
N ASP A 619 -29.47 29.13 85.48
CA ASP A 619 -29.58 27.82 84.84
C ASP A 619 -29.56 27.93 83.31
N LEU A 620 -30.30 28.89 82.73
CA LEU A 620 -30.26 29.18 81.30
C LEU A 620 -28.88 29.67 80.84
N ARG A 621 -28.16 30.41 81.67
CA ARG A 621 -26.79 30.87 81.35
C ARG A 621 -25.80 29.71 81.33
N LEU A 622 -25.93 28.76 82.27
CA LEU A 622 -25.16 27.51 82.22
C LEU A 622 -25.50 26.69 80.97
N GLU A 623 -26.78 26.60 80.61
CA GLU A 623 -27.19 25.90 79.39
C GLU A 623 -26.69 26.60 78.10
N LEU A 624 -26.59 27.93 78.12
CA LEU A 624 -26.04 28.74 77.03
C LEU A 624 -24.52 28.59 76.93
N ASP A 625 -23.80 28.55 78.06
CA ASP A 625 -22.36 28.27 78.10
C ASP A 625 -22.07 26.83 77.64
N GLU A 626 -22.92 25.85 77.98
CA GLU A 626 -22.85 24.47 77.49
C GLU A 626 -23.06 24.40 75.97
N ARG A 627 -24.08 25.10 75.46
CA ARG A 627 -24.33 25.19 74.00
C ARG A 627 -23.21 25.93 73.28
N GLN A 628 -22.64 26.96 73.89
CA GLN A 628 -21.49 27.67 73.34
C GLN A 628 -20.28 26.75 73.25
N ARG A 629 -19.99 25.93 74.27
CA ARG A 629 -18.94 24.90 74.18
C ARG A 629 -19.19 23.88 73.07
N VAL A 630 -20.44 23.48 72.85
CA VAL A 630 -20.81 22.57 71.75
C VAL A 630 -20.64 23.25 70.39
N LEU A 631 -20.95 24.55 70.28
CA LEU A 631 -20.71 25.34 69.08
C LEU A 631 -19.21 25.52 68.83
N ASP A 632 -18.43 25.89 69.84
CA ASP A 632 -16.97 26.02 69.73
C ASP A 632 -16.32 24.67 69.35
N GLY A 633 -16.84 23.55 69.89
CA GLY A 633 -16.42 22.20 69.50
C GLY A 633 -16.80 21.84 68.06
N ARG A 634 -17.96 22.30 67.58
CA ARG A 634 -18.37 22.15 66.18
C ARG A 634 -17.57 23.03 65.24
N ASP A 635 -17.26 24.26 65.62
CA ASP A 635 -16.46 25.19 64.82
C ASP A 635 -15.02 24.68 64.70
N ASN A 636 -14.46 24.10 65.75
CA ASN A 636 -13.16 23.42 65.70
C ASN A 636 -13.20 22.17 64.78
N ALA A 637 -14.27 21.37 64.84
CA ALA A 637 -14.43 20.21 63.96
C ALA A 637 -14.66 20.63 62.49
N LEU A 638 -15.36 21.74 62.26
CA LEU A 638 -15.53 22.33 60.93
C LEU A 638 -14.22 22.89 60.41
N ALA A 639 -13.43 23.59 61.23
CA ALA A 639 -12.09 24.06 60.85
C ALA A 639 -11.14 22.90 60.52
N GLU A 640 -11.21 21.78 61.26
CA GLU A 640 -10.45 20.57 60.97
C GLU A 640 -10.90 19.93 59.64
N LYS A 641 -12.21 19.91 59.37
CA LYS A 641 -12.76 19.45 58.10
C LYS A 641 -12.43 20.36 56.93
N ASP A 642 -12.42 21.67 57.12
CA ASP A 642 -12.01 22.66 56.12
C ASP A 642 -10.50 22.53 55.81
N ALA A 643 -9.68 22.26 56.82
CA ALA A 643 -8.26 21.96 56.62
C ALA A 643 -8.06 20.63 55.85
N GLU A 644 -8.86 19.60 56.14
CA GLU A 644 -8.85 18.33 55.41
C GLU A 644 -9.31 18.49 53.96
N VAL A 645 -10.38 19.26 53.71
CA VAL A 645 -10.86 19.61 52.37
C VAL A 645 -9.80 20.39 51.60
N THR A 646 -9.15 21.37 52.23
CA THR A 646 -8.06 22.15 51.61
C THR A 646 -6.87 21.24 51.24
N ARG A 647 -6.54 20.28 52.10
CA ARG A 647 -5.47 19.31 51.84
C ARG A 647 -5.83 18.36 50.69
N VAL A 648 -7.06 17.86 50.65
CA VAL A 648 -7.56 17.03 49.54
C VAL A 648 -7.61 17.84 48.24
N GLN A 649 -8.01 19.10 48.30
CA GLN A 649 -8.02 19.99 47.13
C GLN A 649 -6.62 20.19 46.57
N LEU A 650 -5.61 20.45 47.41
CA LEU A 650 -4.21 20.55 46.98
C LEU A 650 -3.68 19.24 46.37
N ASP A 651 -4.08 18.10 46.92
CA ASP A 651 -3.69 16.77 46.42
C ASP A 651 -4.34 16.45 45.06
N ILE A 652 -5.60 16.87 44.87
CA ILE A 652 -6.31 16.80 43.60
C ILE A 652 -5.66 17.73 42.58
N ASP A 653 -5.41 18.99 42.93
CA ASP A 653 -4.80 19.97 42.02
C ASP A 653 -3.37 19.53 41.61
N GLY A 654 -2.61 18.94 42.53
CA GLY A 654 -1.30 18.34 42.24
C GLY A 654 -1.40 17.17 41.25
N LYS A 655 -2.30 16.22 41.49
CA LYS A 655 -2.55 15.09 40.58
C LYS A 655 -3.10 15.53 39.22
N LEU A 656 -3.92 16.58 39.18
CA LEU A 656 -4.46 17.14 37.95
C LEU A 656 -3.35 17.79 37.12
N LYS A 657 -2.43 18.50 37.76
CA LYS A 657 -1.25 19.07 37.11
C LYS A 657 -0.31 17.99 36.57
N GLU A 658 -0.03 16.94 37.35
CA GLU A 658 0.76 15.79 36.87
C GLU A 658 0.09 15.07 35.70
N ALA A 659 -1.25 14.90 35.73
CA ALA A 659 -2.00 14.29 34.65
C ALA A 659 -1.95 15.13 33.36
N LEU A 660 -2.04 16.46 33.47
CA LEU A 660 -1.92 17.38 32.34
C LEU A 660 -0.50 17.38 31.75
N GLU A 661 0.54 17.39 32.59
CA GLU A 661 1.95 17.29 32.14
C GLU A 661 2.22 15.93 31.45
N LEU A 662 1.61 14.84 31.94
CA LEU A 662 1.66 13.54 31.30
C LEU A 662 0.90 13.52 29.97
N GLU A 663 -0.26 14.17 29.88
CA GLU A 663 -1.03 14.28 28.64
C GLU A 663 -0.23 15.03 27.56
N GLU A 664 0.39 16.16 27.92
CA GLU A 664 1.25 16.93 27.01
C GLU A 664 2.50 16.12 26.58
N SER A 665 3.12 15.39 27.51
CA SER A 665 4.25 14.49 27.23
C SER A 665 3.86 13.34 26.29
N VAL A 666 2.69 12.73 26.50
CA VAL A 666 2.16 11.67 25.63
C VAL A 666 1.83 12.24 24.25
N LYS A 667 1.21 13.42 24.18
CA LYS A 667 0.87 14.09 22.92
C LYS A 667 2.13 14.43 22.12
N ALA A 668 3.18 14.95 22.78
CA ALA A 668 4.46 15.20 22.15
C ALA A 668 5.13 13.92 21.62
N ARG A 669 5.07 12.82 22.37
CA ARG A 669 5.59 11.51 21.93
C ARG A 669 4.81 10.91 20.76
N VAL A 670 3.48 11.11 20.73
CA VAL A 670 2.63 10.65 19.62
C VAL A 670 2.94 11.46 18.35
N GLU A 671 3.04 12.78 18.44
CA GLU A 671 3.39 13.62 17.29
C GLU A 671 4.82 13.35 16.80
N GLN A 672 5.77 13.10 17.70
CA GLN A 672 7.12 12.70 17.33
C GLN A 672 7.12 11.36 16.58
N ARG A 673 6.40 10.34 17.08
CA ARG A 673 6.28 9.04 16.41
C ARG A 673 5.59 9.15 15.06
N LYS A 674 4.59 10.02 14.94
CA LYS A 674 3.92 10.30 13.68
C LYS A 674 4.89 10.93 12.67
N ALA A 675 5.64 11.95 13.08
CA ALA A 675 6.65 12.58 12.23
C ALA A 675 7.76 11.61 11.81
N ASP A 676 8.21 10.73 12.71
CA ASP A 676 9.21 9.71 12.39
C ASP A 676 8.66 8.66 11.42
N ALA A 677 7.41 8.22 11.60
CA ALA A 677 6.74 7.30 10.67
C ALA A 677 6.50 7.94 9.29
N GLU A 678 6.13 9.22 9.24
CA GLU A 678 5.98 9.97 7.98
C GLU A 678 7.33 10.09 7.25
N ARG A 679 8.43 10.39 7.95
CA ARG A 679 9.77 10.40 7.36
C ARG A 679 10.20 9.03 6.84
N GLU A 680 9.91 7.97 7.59
CA GLU A 680 10.23 6.59 7.17
C GLU A 680 9.42 6.19 5.93
N MET A 681 8.13 6.54 5.88
CA MET A 681 7.27 6.34 4.72
C MET A 681 7.75 7.12 3.50
N SER A 682 8.16 8.39 3.65
CA SER A 682 8.74 9.17 2.56
C SER A 682 10.03 8.54 2.03
N ARG A 683 10.93 8.07 2.91
CA ARG A 683 12.15 7.35 2.48
C ARG A 683 11.84 6.08 1.71
N LYS A 684 10.86 5.29 2.19
CA LYS A 684 10.42 4.07 1.49
C LYS A 684 9.78 4.39 0.14
N LEU A 685 9.02 5.48 0.02
CA LEU A 685 8.46 5.94 -1.25
C LEU A 685 9.56 6.37 -2.23
N ASP A 686 10.57 7.10 -1.78
CA ASP A 686 11.72 7.48 -2.60
C ASP A 686 12.51 6.24 -3.07
N GLU A 687 12.65 5.24 -2.20
CA GLU A 687 13.30 3.97 -2.54
C GLU A 687 12.48 3.15 -3.55
N VAL A 688 11.16 3.10 -3.40
CA VAL A 688 10.26 2.52 -4.40
C VAL A 688 10.39 3.24 -5.74
N ALA A 689 10.37 4.57 -5.77
CA ALA A 689 10.54 5.34 -7.00
C ALA A 689 11.91 5.07 -7.67
N ARG A 690 12.97 4.93 -6.86
CA ARG A 690 14.29 4.54 -7.35
C ARG A 690 14.28 3.13 -7.94
N LEU A 691 13.67 2.16 -7.26
CA LEU A 691 13.55 0.78 -7.75
C LEU A 691 12.72 0.69 -9.03
N GLU A 692 11.62 1.45 -9.13
CA GLU A 692 10.83 1.57 -10.35
C GLU A 692 11.67 2.11 -11.52
N SER A 693 12.53 3.11 -11.28
CA SER A 693 13.42 3.62 -12.34
C SER A 693 14.45 2.58 -12.81
N VAL A 694 14.97 1.78 -11.87
CA VAL A 694 15.92 0.70 -12.17
C VAL A 694 15.21 -0.41 -12.96
N LEU A 695 14.04 -0.85 -12.51
CA LEU A 695 13.23 -1.85 -13.21
C LEU A 695 12.86 -1.41 -14.62
N LYS A 696 12.50 -0.12 -14.81
CA LYS A 696 12.20 0.42 -16.14
C LYS A 696 13.42 0.36 -17.08
N LYS A 697 14.60 0.70 -16.57
CA LYS A 697 15.85 0.60 -17.33
C LYS A 697 16.21 -0.85 -17.66
N GLU A 698 16.03 -1.77 -16.72
CA GLU A 698 16.26 -3.19 -16.98
C GLU A 698 15.27 -3.77 -17.99
N LEU A 699 14.01 -3.31 -17.97
CA LEU A 699 13.00 -3.68 -18.95
C LEU A 699 13.39 -3.19 -20.35
N ASP A 700 13.81 -1.93 -20.49
CA ASP A 700 14.31 -1.37 -21.76
C ASP A 700 15.52 -2.18 -22.30
N ASP A 701 16.44 -2.59 -21.41
CA ASP A 701 17.60 -3.42 -21.76
C ASP A 701 17.20 -4.83 -22.19
N VAL A 702 16.18 -5.43 -21.55
CA VAL A 702 15.64 -6.74 -21.92
C VAL A 702 14.95 -6.66 -23.30
N GLU A 703 14.13 -5.64 -23.55
CA GLU A 703 13.51 -5.43 -24.86
C GLU A 703 14.57 -5.22 -25.96
N ALA A 704 15.63 -4.46 -25.67
CA ALA A 704 16.73 -4.28 -26.61
C ALA A 704 17.46 -5.60 -26.92
N ARG A 705 17.63 -6.48 -25.92
CA ARG A 705 18.19 -7.83 -26.11
C ARG A 705 17.24 -8.72 -26.91
N GLU A 706 15.93 -8.64 -26.65
CA GLU A 706 14.94 -9.41 -27.39
C GLU A 706 14.91 -9.03 -28.87
N ARG A 707 14.99 -7.74 -29.20
CA ARG A 707 15.15 -7.28 -30.59
C ARG A 707 16.42 -7.81 -31.26
N LYS A 708 17.54 -7.90 -30.53
CA LYS A 708 18.79 -8.52 -31.05
C LYS A 708 18.63 -10.02 -31.28
N VAL A 709 17.96 -10.73 -30.37
CA VAL A 709 17.66 -12.16 -30.53
C VAL A 709 16.74 -12.40 -31.73
N GLN A 710 15.76 -11.53 -31.96
CA GLN A 710 14.85 -11.65 -33.09
C GLN A 710 15.58 -11.46 -34.43
N ARG A 711 16.46 -10.46 -34.54
CA ARG A 711 17.34 -10.28 -35.72
C ARG A 711 18.27 -11.47 -35.92
N ALA A 712 18.80 -12.05 -34.85
CA ALA A 712 19.62 -13.25 -34.95
C ALA A 712 18.83 -14.47 -35.43
N LYS A 713 17.57 -14.62 -35.00
CA LYS A 713 16.67 -15.67 -35.52
C LYS A 713 16.40 -15.49 -37.01
N GLU A 714 16.15 -14.26 -37.47
CA GLU A 714 15.97 -13.95 -38.89
C GLU A 714 17.22 -14.33 -39.70
N ALA A 715 18.41 -13.95 -39.23
CA ALA A 715 19.67 -14.33 -39.87
C ALA A 715 19.90 -15.85 -39.90
N ILE A 716 19.49 -16.58 -38.86
CA ILE A 716 19.57 -18.06 -38.85
C ILE A 716 18.65 -18.67 -39.91
N MET A 717 17.42 -18.16 -40.09
CA MET A 717 16.53 -18.64 -41.14
C MET A 717 17.11 -18.39 -42.55
N ASP A 718 17.78 -17.27 -42.76
CA ASP A 718 18.46 -16.98 -44.03
C ASP A 718 19.64 -17.92 -44.28
N ILE A 719 20.40 -18.26 -43.23
CA ILE A 719 21.48 -19.28 -43.32
C ILE A 719 20.90 -20.65 -43.66
N GLU A 720 19.81 -21.08 -43.02
CA GLU A 720 19.15 -22.37 -43.33
C GLU A 720 18.66 -22.43 -44.78
N LYS A 721 18.19 -21.30 -45.31
CA LYS A 721 17.79 -21.17 -46.72
C LYS A 721 18.99 -21.29 -47.66
N LEU A 722 20.11 -20.66 -47.33
CA LEU A 722 21.37 -20.79 -48.09
C LEU A 722 21.93 -22.21 -48.03
N GLU A 723 21.83 -22.90 -46.90
CA GLU A 723 22.23 -24.31 -46.79
C GLU A 723 21.35 -25.23 -47.66
N ALA A 724 20.05 -24.96 -47.74
CA ALA A 724 19.14 -25.69 -48.61
C ALA A 724 19.48 -25.46 -50.09
N ASP A 725 19.83 -24.23 -50.47
CA ASP A 725 20.24 -23.91 -51.84
C ASP A 725 21.62 -24.48 -52.20
N LEU A 726 22.56 -24.55 -51.24
CA LEU A 726 23.83 -25.25 -51.41
C LEU A 726 23.63 -26.76 -51.63
N LYS A 727 22.74 -27.41 -50.88
CA LYS A 727 22.39 -28.83 -51.10
C LYS A 727 21.78 -29.06 -52.48
N ARG A 728 20.97 -28.11 -52.98
CA ARG A 728 20.43 -28.17 -54.35
C ARG A 728 21.54 -28.04 -55.40
N LEU A 729 22.48 -27.11 -55.20
CA LEU A 729 23.63 -26.94 -56.08
C LEU A 729 24.54 -28.17 -56.11
N ASP A 730 24.80 -28.79 -54.95
CA ASP A 730 25.60 -30.03 -54.88
C ASP A 730 24.91 -31.18 -55.63
N THR A 731 23.58 -31.29 -55.52
CA THR A 731 22.79 -32.25 -56.29
C THR A 731 22.89 -32.00 -57.80
N ILE A 732 22.85 -30.73 -58.23
CA ILE A 732 23.04 -30.33 -59.64
C ILE A 732 24.46 -30.68 -60.11
N TYR A 733 25.46 -30.44 -59.27
CA TYR A 733 26.86 -30.77 -59.57
C TYR A 733 27.08 -32.28 -59.72
N GLN A 734 26.55 -33.09 -58.80
CA GLN A 734 26.56 -34.55 -58.86
C GLN A 734 25.91 -35.07 -60.15
N ASN A 735 24.79 -34.46 -60.57
CA ASN A 735 24.11 -34.83 -61.82
C ASN A 735 24.96 -34.47 -63.05
N LYS A 736 25.57 -33.28 -63.09
CA LYS A 736 26.47 -32.89 -64.18
C LYS A 736 27.74 -33.74 -64.24
N SER A 737 28.28 -34.15 -63.09
CA SER A 737 29.40 -35.09 -63.03
C SER A 737 29.04 -36.42 -63.69
N LYS A 738 27.85 -36.96 -63.39
CA LYS A 738 27.34 -38.18 -64.03
C LYS A 738 27.10 -38.00 -65.53
N GLU A 739 26.59 -36.85 -65.96
CA GLU A 739 26.44 -36.52 -67.38
C GLU A 739 27.79 -36.50 -68.11
N LEU A 740 28.83 -35.94 -67.48
CA LEU A 740 30.19 -35.93 -68.02
C LEU A 740 30.79 -37.34 -68.11
N GLU A 741 30.58 -38.21 -67.12
CA GLU A 741 30.97 -39.63 -67.18
C GLU A 741 30.24 -40.36 -68.32
N LEU A 742 28.96 -40.06 -68.52
CA LEU A 742 28.17 -40.57 -69.64
C LEU A 742 28.69 -40.04 -70.99
N LEU A 743 29.16 -38.78 -71.05
CA LEU A 743 29.75 -38.22 -72.25
C LEU A 743 31.10 -38.87 -72.57
N ASP A 744 31.94 -39.09 -71.55
CA ASP A 744 33.23 -39.77 -71.71
C ASP A 744 33.06 -41.21 -72.21
N SER A 745 32.05 -41.93 -71.72
CA SER A 745 31.72 -43.28 -72.23
C SER A 745 31.24 -43.26 -73.69
N HIS A 746 30.44 -42.26 -74.09
CA HIS A 746 30.04 -42.07 -75.50
C HIS A 746 31.23 -41.70 -76.41
N VAL A 747 32.17 -40.88 -75.92
CA VAL A 747 33.38 -40.53 -76.67
C VAL A 747 34.25 -41.76 -76.88
N LYS A 748 34.44 -42.59 -75.85
CA LYS A 748 35.15 -43.88 -75.95
C LYS A 748 34.49 -44.82 -76.94
N ALA A 749 33.17 -45.00 -76.87
CA ALA A 749 32.43 -45.83 -77.83
C ALA A 749 32.60 -45.32 -79.28
N ARG A 750 32.56 -44.00 -79.49
CA ARG A 750 32.82 -43.42 -80.83
C ARG A 750 34.25 -43.64 -81.30
N GLN A 751 35.24 -43.54 -80.42
CA GLN A 751 36.64 -43.80 -80.77
C GLN A 751 36.83 -45.27 -81.19
N GLU A 752 36.17 -46.20 -80.51
CA GLU A 752 36.15 -47.62 -80.89
C GLU A 752 35.46 -47.84 -82.24
N ASP A 753 34.32 -47.18 -82.50
CA ASP A 753 33.65 -47.19 -83.80
C ASP A 753 34.56 -46.63 -84.92
N PHE A 754 35.31 -45.57 -84.64
CA PHE A 754 36.28 -45.01 -85.58
C PHE A 754 37.41 -45.99 -85.87
N ARG A 755 38.00 -46.60 -84.85
CA ARG A 755 39.02 -47.66 -85.02
C ARG A 755 38.48 -48.83 -85.83
N ALA A 756 37.27 -49.30 -85.54
CA ALA A 756 36.62 -50.37 -86.30
C ALA A 756 36.35 -49.98 -87.76
N ARG A 757 36.05 -48.71 -88.04
CA ARG A 757 35.91 -48.19 -89.42
C ARG A 757 37.25 -48.10 -90.13
N GLU A 758 38.30 -47.63 -89.46
CA GLU A 758 39.66 -47.60 -90.02
C GLU A 758 40.14 -49.01 -90.36
N GLU A 759 39.90 -49.99 -89.48
CA GLU A 759 40.21 -51.40 -89.74
C GLU A 759 39.42 -51.95 -90.94
N ARG A 760 38.13 -51.63 -91.07
CA ARG A 760 37.31 -52.01 -92.24
C ARG A 760 37.79 -51.33 -93.52
N MET A 761 38.20 -50.07 -93.45
CA MET A 761 38.75 -49.33 -94.59
C MET A 761 40.09 -49.90 -95.02
N ALA A 762 40.99 -50.20 -94.08
CA ALA A 762 42.27 -50.86 -94.35
C ALA A 762 42.06 -52.27 -94.94
N ALA A 763 41.10 -53.04 -94.43
CA ALA A 763 40.75 -54.34 -95.00
C ALA A 763 40.19 -54.22 -96.43
N ARG A 764 39.37 -53.20 -96.70
CA ARG A 764 38.83 -52.91 -98.03
C ARG A 764 39.90 -52.42 -98.99
N GLU A 765 40.87 -51.65 -98.52
CA GLU A 765 42.03 -51.20 -99.29
C GLU A 765 42.92 -52.39 -99.68
N GLN A 766 43.22 -53.30 -98.75
CA GLN A 766 43.91 -54.55 -99.07
C GLN A 766 43.13 -55.41 -100.09
N GLU A 767 41.81 -55.45 -99.99
CA GLU A 767 40.97 -56.18 -100.95
C GLU A 767 40.97 -55.53 -102.34
N LEU A 768 40.92 -54.19 -102.40
CA LEU A 768 41.07 -53.45 -103.64
C LEU A 768 42.47 -53.64 -104.26
N GLU A 769 43.53 -53.71 -103.46
CA GLU A 769 44.87 -54.06 -103.93
C GLU A 769 44.92 -55.48 -104.51
N ARG A 770 44.26 -56.46 -103.88
CA ARG A 770 44.13 -57.82 -104.44
C ARG A 770 43.39 -57.81 -105.77
N GLN A 771 42.28 -57.08 -105.86
CA GLN A 771 41.51 -56.94 -107.10
C GLN A 771 42.29 -56.22 -108.20
N LEU A 772 43.04 -55.17 -107.86
CA LEU A 772 43.91 -54.45 -108.80
C LEU A 772 45.02 -55.36 -109.33
N ASN A 773 45.64 -56.16 -108.46
CA ASN A 773 46.63 -57.15 -108.86
C ASN A 773 46.03 -58.27 -109.74
N LEU A 774 44.77 -58.64 -109.51
CA LEU A 774 44.04 -59.57 -110.38
C LEU A 774 43.76 -58.96 -111.77
N VAL A 775 43.36 -57.69 -111.83
CA VAL A 775 43.12 -56.95 -113.09
C VAL A 775 44.42 -56.71 -113.86
N LEU A 776 45.52 -56.41 -113.16
CA LEU A 776 46.84 -56.29 -113.77
C LEU A 776 47.36 -57.65 -114.26
N GLY A 777 47.06 -58.75 -113.57
CA GLY A 777 47.35 -60.11 -114.03
C GLY A 777 46.56 -60.54 -115.29
N ILE A 778 45.35 -60.01 -115.50
CA ILE A 778 44.55 -60.25 -116.71
C ILE A 778 45.03 -59.36 -117.89
N ARG A 779 45.62 -58.20 -117.62
CA ARG A 779 46.09 -57.26 -118.64
C ARG A 779 47.35 -57.73 -119.39
N ASP A 780 48.13 -58.63 -118.82
CA ASP A 780 49.37 -59.13 -119.45
C ASP A 780 49.14 -60.26 -120.48
N GLN A 781 47.89 -60.67 -120.74
CA GLN A 781 47.58 -61.75 -121.70
C GLN A 781 46.95 -61.30 -123.02
N LEU A 782 46.73 -60.00 -123.27
CA LEU A 782 46.11 -59.53 -124.53
C LEU A 782 46.74 -58.23 -125.07
N LYS A 783 47.57 -58.37 -126.12
CA LYS A 783 48.06 -57.36 -127.08
C LYS A 783 47.94 -58.00 -128.49
N PRO A 784 47.99 -57.26 -129.63
CA PRO A 784 47.54 -55.90 -129.96
C PRO A 784 46.90 -55.78 -131.39
N ALA A 785 46.23 -54.66 -131.74
CA ALA A 785 46.04 -54.13 -133.11
C ALA A 785 45.38 -52.71 -133.02
N HIS A 786 45.92 -51.54 -133.42
CA HIS A 786 46.38 -50.95 -134.69
C HIS A 786 45.29 -50.20 -135.53
N ILE A 787 45.25 -48.83 -135.39
CA ILE A 787 45.10 -47.73 -136.43
C ILE A 787 43.74 -47.58 -137.20
N PRO A 788 43.27 -46.40 -137.75
CA PRO A 788 43.87 -45.04 -138.01
C PRO A 788 43.05 -43.73 -137.69
N ASP A 789 43.76 -42.58 -137.71
CA ASP A 789 43.53 -41.21 -138.32
C ASP A 789 42.09 -40.70 -138.60
N THR A 790 41.61 -39.44 -138.44
CA THR A 790 42.07 -38.01 -138.53
C THR A 790 40.83 -37.09 -138.29
N PRO A 791 40.82 -35.72 -138.37
CA PRO A 791 41.84 -34.69 -138.11
C PRO A 791 41.37 -33.44 -137.28
N ALA A 792 42.37 -32.65 -136.81
CA ALA A 792 42.51 -31.17 -136.75
C ALA A 792 41.29 -30.26 -136.39
N VAL A 793 41.38 -29.22 -135.54
CA VAL A 793 42.12 -27.94 -135.66
C VAL A 793 41.96 -27.19 -134.31
N LYS A 794 43.03 -26.97 -133.54
CA LYS A 794 43.82 -25.74 -133.29
C LYS A 794 43.17 -24.56 -132.51
N MET A 795 44.01 -24.06 -131.59
CA MET A 795 44.13 -22.70 -131.01
C MET A 795 43.07 -22.31 -129.96
N GLY A 796 43.40 -21.71 -128.82
CA GLY A 796 44.68 -21.19 -128.34
C GLY A 796 44.42 -20.30 -127.12
N GLU A 797 45.36 -20.35 -126.18
CA GLU A 797 45.87 -19.22 -125.40
C GLU A 797 44.92 -18.26 -124.64
N ALA A 798 44.92 -18.47 -123.33
CA ALA A 798 45.45 -17.54 -122.33
C ALA A 798 44.67 -16.27 -121.93
N ARG A 799 44.84 -15.98 -120.62
CA ARG A 799 44.87 -14.68 -119.93
C ARG A 799 43.61 -14.20 -119.18
N SER A 800 43.80 -14.19 -117.86
CA SER A 800 43.79 -12.99 -117.01
C SER A 800 42.46 -12.44 -116.49
N ALA A 801 42.37 -12.48 -115.16
CA ALA A 801 42.12 -11.34 -114.27
C ALA A 801 40.84 -10.48 -114.44
N ALA A 802 40.05 -10.53 -113.36
CA ALA A 802 39.61 -9.37 -112.58
C ALA A 802 38.35 -8.58 -113.01
N ARG A 803 37.45 -8.50 -112.01
CA ARG A 803 36.84 -7.28 -111.41
C ARG A 803 35.52 -6.70 -111.97
N ARG A 804 34.67 -6.39 -110.96
CA ARG A 804 33.77 -5.21 -110.76
C ARG A 804 32.38 -5.26 -111.43
N ALA A 805 31.32 -5.24 -110.61
CA ALA A 805 30.51 -4.07 -110.19
C ALA A 805 29.36 -3.84 -111.20
N HIS A 806 28.12 -3.46 -110.87
CA HIS A 806 27.62 -2.55 -109.85
C HIS A 806 26.06 -2.56 -109.93
N THR A 807 25.37 -2.29 -108.80
CA THR A 807 24.10 -1.49 -108.69
C THR A 807 22.80 -2.04 -109.31
N LYS A 808 21.57 -1.86 -108.78
CA LYS A 808 20.92 -0.73 -108.06
C LYS A 808 19.53 -1.24 -107.56
N GLN A 809 19.08 -0.90 -106.33
CA GLN A 809 17.94 0.01 -105.99
C GLN A 809 16.55 -0.40 -106.54
N HIS A 810 15.39 -0.34 -105.88
CA HIS A 810 14.76 0.45 -104.80
C HIS A 810 13.59 -0.41 -104.23
N ARG A 811 13.24 -0.42 -102.93
CA ARG A 811 12.53 0.58 -102.06
C ARG A 811 10.99 0.54 -102.18
N ASP A 812 10.35 0.52 -101.00
CA ASP A 812 8.93 0.77 -100.68
C ASP A 812 7.92 -0.26 -101.23
N GLY A 813 6.90 -0.74 -100.52
CA GLY A 813 6.18 -0.31 -99.34
C GLY A 813 4.75 -0.83 -99.50
N SER A 814 4.09 -1.17 -98.40
CA SER A 814 2.62 -1.28 -98.28
C SER A 814 1.91 -2.52 -98.87
N SER A 815 1.09 -3.13 -98.00
CA SER A 815 -0.32 -3.58 -98.22
C SER A 815 -0.98 -3.14 -99.55
N PRO A 816 -2.08 -3.75 -100.06
CA PRO A 816 -3.08 -4.56 -99.34
C PRO A 816 -3.85 -5.62 -100.19
N ALA A 817 -4.89 -6.19 -99.57
CA ALA A 817 -6.25 -6.36 -100.10
C ALA A 817 -6.65 -7.54 -101.03
N ALA A 818 -7.81 -8.09 -100.63
CA ALA A 818 -8.89 -8.66 -101.44
C ALA A 818 -8.63 -10.04 -102.07
N SER A 819 -9.56 -11.00 -102.12
CA SER A 819 -11.03 -10.96 -102.15
C SER A 819 -11.53 -12.39 -101.84
N SER A 820 -12.58 -12.58 -101.02
CA SER A 820 -13.97 -12.96 -101.40
C SER A 820 -14.09 -14.38 -102.00
N GLU A 821 -15.01 -15.27 -101.62
CA GLU A 821 -16.47 -15.15 -101.41
C GLU A 821 -17.01 -16.27 -100.48
N GLY A 822 -18.16 -16.02 -99.83
CA GLY A 822 -18.87 -16.90 -98.86
C GLY A 822 -19.80 -17.96 -99.49
N PRO A 823 -21.01 -18.28 -98.94
CA PRO A 823 -21.73 -17.63 -97.84
C PRO A 823 -22.61 -18.53 -96.89
N VAL A 824 -23.33 -17.88 -95.95
CA VAL A 824 -24.57 -18.23 -95.18
C VAL A 824 -24.55 -19.45 -94.20
N VAL A 825 -25.16 -19.52 -93.01
CA VAL A 825 -26.11 -18.78 -92.12
C VAL A 825 -25.77 -19.30 -90.69
N SER A 826 -25.68 -18.56 -89.57
CA SER A 826 -26.83 -18.18 -88.73
C SER A 826 -26.37 -17.66 -87.35
N HIS A 827 -26.99 -16.54 -86.97
CA HIS A 827 -27.36 -16.06 -85.63
C HIS A 827 -26.34 -15.30 -84.74
N SER A 828 -26.47 -13.98 -84.90
CA SER A 828 -26.09 -12.85 -84.06
C SER A 828 -26.74 -12.81 -82.66
N HIS A 829 -25.97 -12.41 -81.65
CA HIS A 829 -26.26 -11.30 -80.70
C HIS A 829 -25.05 -11.02 -79.77
N PRO A 830 -24.94 -9.82 -79.15
CA PRO A 830 -23.85 -8.89 -79.45
C PRO A 830 -22.78 -8.70 -78.35
N SER A 831 -21.66 -8.17 -78.82
CA SER A 831 -20.57 -7.48 -78.12
C SER A 831 -20.93 -6.76 -76.82
N ARG A 832 -20.05 -6.89 -75.80
CA ARG A 832 -19.88 -5.90 -74.74
C ARG A 832 -18.38 -5.65 -74.45
N PRO A 833 -17.90 -4.40 -74.52
CA PRO A 833 -16.48 -4.05 -74.44
C PRO A 833 -16.02 -3.72 -73.00
N ALA A 834 -14.71 -3.79 -72.78
CA ALA A 834 -13.93 -2.97 -71.84
C ALA A 834 -14.40 -2.85 -70.37
N LEU A 835 -14.04 -3.82 -69.51
CA LEU A 835 -14.16 -3.68 -68.04
C LEU A 835 -12.81 -3.58 -67.29
N SER A 836 -11.66 -3.83 -67.92
CA SER A 836 -10.37 -3.94 -67.20
C SER A 836 -9.63 -2.62 -66.93
N LYS A 837 -10.04 -1.50 -67.55
CA LYS A 837 -9.46 -0.17 -67.28
C LYS A 837 -10.19 0.60 -66.17
N SER A 838 -11.50 0.38 -66.01
CA SER A 838 -12.31 1.06 -64.98
C SER A 838 -11.99 0.57 -63.56
N LEU A 839 -11.76 -0.74 -63.38
CA LEU A 839 -11.47 -1.32 -62.07
C LEU A 839 -10.11 -0.89 -61.49
N ARG A 840 -9.11 -0.70 -62.34
CA ARG A 840 -7.80 -0.16 -61.92
C ARG A 840 -7.86 1.32 -61.52
N GLY A 841 -8.79 2.08 -62.10
CA GLY A 841 -9.02 3.48 -61.72
C GLY A 841 -9.63 3.60 -60.32
N GLN A 842 -10.63 2.76 -60.00
CA GLN A 842 -11.27 2.75 -58.69
C GLN A 842 -10.30 2.36 -57.57
N ALA A 843 -9.46 1.33 -57.79
CA ALA A 843 -8.46 0.92 -56.80
C ALA A 843 -7.43 2.04 -56.52
N LYS A 844 -6.94 2.72 -57.56
CA LYS A 844 -6.02 3.86 -57.38
C LYS A 844 -6.66 5.05 -56.67
N SER A 845 -7.93 5.32 -56.94
CA SER A 845 -8.67 6.38 -56.28
C SER A 845 -8.87 6.10 -54.79
N ILE A 846 -9.17 4.85 -54.41
CA ILE A 846 -9.30 4.44 -53.00
C ILE A 846 -7.96 4.57 -52.29
N GLN A 847 -6.88 4.08 -52.90
CA GLN A 847 -5.53 4.20 -52.35
C GLN A 847 -5.12 5.67 -52.11
N ALA A 848 -5.38 6.56 -53.07
CA ALA A 848 -5.05 7.99 -52.93
C ALA A 848 -5.85 8.68 -51.81
N MET A 849 -7.11 8.29 -51.59
CA MET A 849 -7.90 8.83 -50.49
C MET A 849 -7.44 8.29 -49.13
N LEU A 850 -6.99 7.02 -49.05
CA LEU A 850 -6.40 6.45 -47.83
C LEU A 850 -5.08 7.15 -47.47
N GLU A 851 -4.19 7.36 -48.45
CA GLU A 851 -2.93 8.12 -48.25
C GLU A 851 -3.20 9.55 -47.77
N GLN A 852 -4.22 10.22 -48.34
CA GLN A 852 -4.61 11.55 -47.90
C GLN A 852 -5.26 11.55 -46.50
N CYS A 853 -5.97 10.49 -46.10
CA CYS A 853 -6.43 10.32 -44.71
C CYS A 853 -5.24 10.21 -43.75
N GLU A 854 -4.23 9.40 -44.07
CA GLU A 854 -3.01 9.27 -43.24
C GLU A 854 -2.31 10.62 -43.08
N ASP A 855 -2.21 11.41 -44.14
CA ASP A 855 -1.60 12.75 -44.08
C ASP A 855 -2.41 13.70 -43.18
N TYR A 856 -3.75 13.64 -43.18
CA TYR A 856 -4.56 14.42 -42.25
C TYR A 856 -4.41 13.98 -40.80
N VAL A 857 -4.31 12.67 -40.53
CA VAL A 857 -4.02 12.15 -39.19
C VAL A 857 -2.65 12.64 -38.72
N ARG A 858 -1.61 12.56 -39.56
CA ARG A 858 -0.26 13.05 -39.22
C ARG A 858 -0.20 14.56 -38.97
N LEU A 859 -1.04 15.33 -39.65
CA LEU A 859 -1.14 16.78 -39.48
C LEU A 859 -2.06 17.21 -38.31
N GLY A 860 -2.67 16.27 -37.59
CA GLY A 860 -3.60 16.55 -36.49
C GLY A 860 -4.95 17.11 -36.94
N LYS A 861 -5.32 16.94 -38.21
CA LYS A 861 -6.61 17.41 -38.76
C LYS A 861 -7.66 16.30 -38.67
N LEU A 862 -8.03 15.95 -37.45
CA LEU A 862 -8.81 14.73 -37.18
C LEU A 862 -10.25 14.80 -37.74
N GLU A 863 -10.87 15.97 -37.77
CA GLU A 863 -12.19 16.17 -38.41
C GLU A 863 -12.12 15.99 -39.94
N ASP A 864 -11.12 16.56 -40.60
CA ASP A 864 -10.90 16.38 -42.05
C ASP A 864 -10.57 14.92 -42.39
N ALA A 865 -9.81 14.24 -41.52
CA ALA A 865 -9.50 12.81 -41.66
C ALA A 865 -10.75 11.93 -41.51
N ARG A 866 -11.64 12.26 -40.55
CA ARG A 866 -12.92 11.57 -40.35
C ARG A 866 -13.85 11.73 -41.56
N ASP A 867 -14.01 12.94 -42.07
CA ASP A 867 -14.84 13.22 -43.25
C ASP A 867 -14.33 12.48 -44.49
N LEU A 868 -13.01 12.41 -44.66
CA LEU A 868 -12.39 11.69 -45.76
C LEU A 868 -12.51 10.17 -45.59
N TYR A 869 -12.40 9.66 -44.36
CA TYR A 869 -12.63 8.25 -44.04
C TYR A 869 -14.06 7.81 -44.36
N GLU A 870 -15.09 8.60 -44.00
CA GLU A 870 -16.48 8.27 -44.33
C GLU A 870 -16.69 8.18 -45.85
N ARG A 871 -16.03 9.04 -46.63
CA ARG A 871 -16.04 8.96 -48.10
C ARG A 871 -15.32 7.71 -48.62
N VAL A 872 -14.18 7.35 -48.04
CA VAL A 872 -13.43 6.13 -48.40
C VAL A 872 -14.28 4.89 -48.13
N SER A 873 -14.96 4.82 -46.99
CA SER A 873 -15.85 3.71 -46.63
C SER A 873 -17.01 3.58 -47.63
N ALA A 874 -17.67 4.69 -47.97
CA ALA A 874 -18.77 4.69 -48.95
C ALA A 874 -18.31 4.26 -50.36
N VAL A 875 -17.11 4.67 -50.78
CA VAL A 875 -16.53 4.26 -52.07
C VAL A 875 -16.11 2.79 -52.03
N LEU A 876 -15.56 2.30 -50.92
CA LEU A 876 -15.18 0.89 -50.75
C LEU A 876 -16.39 -0.05 -50.85
N ASP A 877 -17.51 0.32 -50.25
CA ASP A 877 -18.73 -0.48 -50.29
C ASP A 877 -19.26 -0.66 -51.72
N THR A 878 -19.17 0.39 -52.53
CA THR A 878 -19.69 0.43 -53.90
C THR A 878 -18.66 0.05 -54.97
N ALA A 879 -17.36 0.00 -54.64
CA ALA A 879 -16.29 -0.30 -55.59
C ALA A 879 -16.33 -1.75 -56.10
N ARG A 880 -16.19 -1.92 -57.41
CA ARG A 880 -16.19 -3.24 -58.09
C ARG A 880 -14.78 -3.82 -58.21
N ILE A 881 -13.95 -3.64 -57.19
CA ILE A 881 -12.56 -4.13 -57.14
C ILE A 881 -12.50 -5.62 -56.76
N ASN A 882 -11.36 -6.27 -57.01
CA ASN A 882 -11.17 -7.69 -56.66
C ASN A 882 -11.32 -7.87 -55.13
N LYS A 883 -11.97 -8.95 -54.71
CA LYS A 883 -12.20 -9.32 -53.31
C LYS A 883 -10.93 -9.30 -52.45
N ALA A 884 -9.77 -9.65 -53.01
CA ALA A 884 -8.49 -9.57 -52.31
C ALA A 884 -8.11 -8.11 -51.99
N GLN A 885 -8.14 -7.23 -52.99
CA GLN A 885 -7.85 -5.79 -52.82
C GLN A 885 -8.89 -5.08 -51.95
N LYS A 886 -10.17 -5.49 -52.03
CA LYS A 886 -11.21 -4.95 -51.16
C LYS A 886 -10.96 -5.28 -49.68
N ARG A 887 -10.41 -6.47 -49.38
CA ARG A 887 -10.00 -6.83 -48.01
C ARG A 887 -8.81 -6.02 -47.54
N GLU A 888 -7.81 -5.86 -48.39
CA GLU A 888 -6.60 -5.07 -48.08
C GLU A 888 -6.94 -3.61 -47.73
N PHE A 889 -7.75 -2.94 -48.56
CA PHE A 889 -8.21 -1.58 -48.26
C PHE A 889 -9.11 -1.50 -47.03
N PHE A 890 -9.86 -2.56 -46.70
CA PHE A 890 -10.70 -2.59 -45.49
C PHE A 890 -9.85 -2.66 -44.22
N VAL A 891 -8.73 -3.40 -44.26
CA VAL A 891 -7.78 -3.45 -43.14
C VAL A 891 -7.13 -2.08 -42.95
N GLN A 892 -6.61 -1.47 -44.01
CA GLN A 892 -6.00 -0.13 -43.95
C GLN A 892 -6.99 0.95 -43.47
N ALA A 893 -8.24 0.91 -43.97
CA ALA A 893 -9.29 1.82 -43.50
C ALA A 893 -9.59 1.60 -42.01
N SER A 894 -9.67 0.35 -41.54
CA SER A 894 -9.94 0.06 -40.13
C SER A 894 -8.81 0.50 -39.19
N GLU A 895 -7.55 0.42 -39.63
CA GLU A 895 -6.40 0.92 -38.87
C GLU A 895 -6.47 2.45 -38.73
N LEU A 896 -6.70 3.15 -39.84
CA LEU A 896 -6.90 4.61 -39.85
C LEU A 896 -8.09 5.06 -39.00
N TYR A 897 -9.19 4.31 -38.99
CA TYR A 897 -10.34 4.62 -38.13
C TYR A 897 -9.98 4.57 -36.65
N ASN A 898 -9.21 3.55 -36.24
CA ASN A 898 -8.76 3.43 -34.85
C ASN A 898 -7.81 4.58 -34.49
N GLU A 899 -6.90 4.97 -35.38
CA GLU A 899 -6.00 6.11 -35.15
C GLU A 899 -6.76 7.45 -35.05
N ILE A 900 -7.71 7.71 -35.96
CA ILE A 900 -8.56 8.90 -35.91
C ILE A 900 -9.39 8.92 -34.61
N HIS A 901 -9.99 7.79 -34.24
CA HIS A 901 -10.84 7.71 -33.05
C HIS A 901 -10.04 7.85 -31.76
N MET A 902 -8.87 7.23 -31.66
CA MET A 902 -7.96 7.37 -30.52
C MET A 902 -7.39 8.79 -30.43
N GLY A 903 -7.09 9.43 -31.57
CA GLY A 903 -6.67 10.83 -31.62
C GLY A 903 -7.76 11.78 -31.10
N MET A 904 -9.01 11.61 -31.55
CA MET A 904 -10.13 12.47 -31.12
C MET A 904 -10.55 12.24 -29.67
N MET A 905 -10.25 11.07 -29.08
CA MET A 905 -10.47 10.80 -27.66
C MET A 905 -9.37 11.38 -26.77
N GLY A 906 -8.23 11.78 -27.36
CA GLY A 906 -7.07 12.34 -26.67
C GLY A 906 -6.96 13.87 -26.71
N GLU A 907 -7.67 14.54 -27.64
CA GLU A 907 -7.91 15.99 -27.67
C GLU A 907 -9.14 16.37 -26.82
#